data_AF-A0A8T5RKU3-F1
#
_entry.id   AF-A0A8T5RKU3-F1
#
_cell.length_a   1.000
_cell.length_b   1.000
_cell.length_c   1.000
_cell.angle_alpha   90.00
_cell.angle_beta   90.00
_cell.angle_gamma   90.00
#
_symmetry.space_group_name_H-M   'P 1'
#
loop_
_entity.id
_entity.type
_entity.pdbx_description
1 polymer ?
#
loop_
_entity_poly.entity_id
_entity_poly.type
_entity_poly.pdbx_seq_one_letter_code
_entity_poly.pdbx_strand_id
1 'polypeptide(L)'
;MCTTELEDIINYFGERIQIEDFNLKLGKKTILEIISRKIDIFENFKEDIKSKWEYFKHNSKINNKSYLIFLYYNFNDFFRSFLENFFGINQETCLELLIYEKVSSTDIIIEYKYHLSENIEIIGKSLNILNNNNQEFLFPITFFFFITKSLGIILKDIIQENFKITLESAIPKINDSDQYLHFLIMVKDSKKMLYNYYYQMVLYHFLRNFKDIPDQYQYKLLKGRKRLYDLAIEEYKSSNIKERIANLLYYFYKKCILVNSFCPILDFFNFVCSRVEDSIFYKLDVIKKEYLSQFDYSTEKKKSLLRIFKYLDRRSTLSSTFFANNLPTNRSQIDLFLLYSQYYFGNGLETLEVGETLFFPKLFKNTLNKCNPNLDYAIDSNSIRNINGFLDIFSFLSNTKMISFFFKKTFGKKIKVLNNEFFQTFFKSLNNKLFSIINEENKKISDNTSNEKLTFSFIVNHICRMLYVLIDKIFLKDNPEDASHNFNDPRGRYIGQNIALRVLELFLFQDMNFSDDLWTNFMISWKKDSVVKKLNKYGIKASNSYFYDSNQMIRFLTIYNFQSFSNKDFFEKWLIKSIIIPINEFISRVKKSVKDPNNKIELYEIINKILTEEIKDQSEINEIKLFCQKIANFWKIKEF
;
A
#
# COMPACT_ATOMS: atom_id res chain seq x y z
N MET A 1 -25.91 -13.04 20.50
CA MET A 1 -25.20 -13.56 21.70
C MET A 1 -23.88 -14.15 21.22
N CYS A 2 -22.75 -13.59 21.66
CA CYS A 2 -21.42 -14.12 21.35
C CYS A 2 -21.27 -15.54 21.92
N THR A 3 -20.71 -16.45 21.12
CA THR A 3 -20.42 -17.82 21.53
C THR A 3 -19.07 -17.86 22.26
N THR A 4 -18.98 -18.63 23.35
CA THR A 4 -17.71 -18.90 24.05
C THR A 4 -16.61 -19.40 23.11
N GLU A 5 -17.02 -20.09 22.04
CA GLU A 5 -16.15 -20.57 20.99
C GLU A 5 -15.43 -19.46 20.20
N LEU A 6 -16.12 -18.37 19.86
CA LEU A 6 -15.48 -17.25 19.16
C LEU A 6 -14.42 -16.58 20.03
N GLU A 7 -14.68 -16.45 21.34
CA GLU A 7 -13.73 -15.92 22.31
C GLU A 7 -12.46 -16.76 22.39
N ASP A 8 -12.60 -18.07 22.53
CA ASP A 8 -11.47 -19.02 22.58
C ASP A 8 -10.63 -18.97 21.30
N ILE A 9 -11.28 -18.88 20.14
CA ILE A 9 -10.59 -18.80 18.84
C ILE A 9 -9.83 -17.48 18.69
N ILE A 10 -10.44 -16.36 19.05
CA ILE A 10 -9.82 -15.05 18.99
C ILE A 10 -8.60 -15.01 19.93
N ASN A 11 -8.73 -15.51 21.15
CA ASN A 11 -7.64 -15.59 22.12
C ASN A 11 -6.49 -16.49 21.60
N TYR A 12 -6.81 -17.68 21.09
CA TYR A 12 -5.82 -18.59 20.48
C TYR A 12 -5.09 -17.93 19.31
N PHE A 13 -5.83 -17.19 18.46
CA PHE A 13 -5.26 -16.46 17.34
C PHE A 13 -4.35 -15.31 17.82
N GLY A 14 -4.77 -14.57 18.85
CA GLY A 14 -4.00 -13.49 19.48
C GLY A 14 -2.69 -13.96 20.11
N GLU A 15 -2.72 -15.04 20.90
CA GLU A 15 -1.53 -15.63 21.54
C GLU A 15 -0.49 -16.08 20.51
N ARG A 16 -0.93 -16.76 19.44
CA ARG A 16 -0.04 -17.21 18.37
C ARG A 16 0.64 -16.05 17.65
N ILE A 17 -0.06 -14.92 17.48
CA ILE A 17 0.47 -13.70 16.88
C ILE A 17 1.53 -13.04 17.77
N GLN A 18 1.44 -13.17 19.10
CA GLN A 18 2.44 -12.62 20.02
C GLN A 18 3.74 -13.44 20.07
N ILE A 19 3.64 -14.76 20.02
CA ILE A 19 4.80 -15.67 20.20
C ILE A 19 5.71 -15.69 18.96
N GLU A 20 5.13 -15.55 17.77
CA GLU A 20 5.86 -15.56 16.51
C GLU A 20 5.59 -14.25 15.76
N ASP A 21 6.64 -13.48 15.42
CA ASP A 21 6.53 -12.24 14.64
C ASP A 21 5.49 -12.38 13.51
N PHE A 22 4.41 -11.59 13.62
CA PHE A 22 3.22 -11.71 12.77
C PHE A 22 3.59 -11.81 11.28
N ASN A 23 3.24 -12.94 10.66
CA ASN A 23 3.48 -13.16 9.24
C ASN A 23 2.31 -13.89 8.57
N LEU A 24 2.17 -13.68 7.26
CA LEU A 24 1.04 -14.20 6.48
C LEU A 24 1.00 -15.73 6.37
N LYS A 25 2.08 -16.43 6.73
CA LYS A 25 2.12 -17.90 6.78
C LYS A 25 1.59 -18.41 8.12
N LEU A 26 1.95 -17.74 9.21
CA LEU A 26 1.49 -18.05 10.56
C LEU A 26 -0.04 -17.97 10.65
N GLY A 27 -0.63 -16.85 10.25
CA GLY A 27 -2.09 -16.70 10.31
C GLY A 27 -2.83 -17.75 9.48
N LYS A 28 -2.28 -18.16 8.32
CA LYS A 28 -2.84 -19.28 7.54
C LYS A 28 -2.74 -20.60 8.32
N LYS A 29 -1.58 -20.90 8.93
CA LYS A 29 -1.37 -22.14 9.69
C LYS A 29 -2.32 -22.21 10.88
N THR A 30 -2.47 -21.12 11.64
CA THR A 30 -3.36 -21.05 12.79
C THR A 30 -4.82 -21.30 12.41
N ILE A 31 -5.30 -20.73 11.30
CA ILE A 31 -6.67 -20.98 10.83
C ILE A 31 -6.87 -22.46 10.42
N LEU A 32 -5.90 -23.06 9.74
CA LEU A 32 -5.98 -24.49 9.40
C LEU A 32 -5.95 -25.39 10.64
N GLU A 33 -5.21 -25.01 11.68
CA GLU A 33 -5.24 -25.70 12.98
C GLU A 33 -6.61 -25.62 13.63
N ILE A 34 -7.26 -24.45 13.62
CA ILE A 34 -8.64 -24.28 14.14
C ILE A 34 -9.61 -25.20 13.40
N ILE A 35 -9.54 -25.24 12.06
CA ILE A 35 -10.39 -26.12 11.24
C ILE A 35 -10.11 -27.60 11.55
N SER A 36 -8.84 -27.98 11.72
CA SER A 36 -8.45 -29.38 11.98
C SER A 36 -8.95 -29.92 13.31
N ARG A 37 -9.24 -29.06 14.30
CA ARG A 37 -9.87 -29.46 15.57
C ARG A 37 -11.32 -29.92 15.39
N LYS A 38 -11.95 -29.56 14.27
CA LYS A 38 -13.33 -29.89 13.91
C LYS A 38 -13.37 -30.78 12.65
N ILE A 39 -12.57 -31.86 12.65
CA ILE A 39 -12.34 -32.66 11.45
C ILE A 39 -13.63 -33.26 10.87
N ASP A 40 -14.54 -33.76 11.70
CA ASP A 40 -15.79 -34.36 11.23
C ASP A 40 -16.71 -33.33 10.56
N ILE A 41 -16.80 -32.13 11.15
CA ILE A 41 -17.54 -30.99 10.57
C ILE A 41 -16.88 -30.57 9.25
N PHE A 42 -15.55 -30.59 9.18
CA PHE A 42 -14.80 -30.26 7.97
C PHE A 42 -15.01 -31.24 6.83
N GLU A 43 -15.03 -32.54 7.11
CA GLU A 43 -15.32 -33.55 6.08
C GLU A 43 -16.77 -33.44 5.58
N ASN A 44 -17.75 -33.18 6.46
CA ASN A 44 -19.13 -32.91 6.04
C ASN A 44 -19.24 -31.65 5.15
N PHE A 45 -18.54 -30.57 5.53
CA PHE A 45 -18.50 -29.34 4.75
C PHE A 45 -17.88 -29.55 3.36
N LYS A 46 -16.80 -30.33 3.27
CA LYS A 46 -16.20 -30.71 1.99
C LYS A 46 -17.16 -31.50 1.10
N GLU A 47 -17.84 -32.49 1.67
CA GLU A 47 -18.73 -33.36 0.89
C GLU A 47 -19.98 -32.61 0.41
N ASP A 48 -20.49 -31.64 1.17
CA ASP A 48 -21.55 -30.72 0.70
C ASP A 48 -21.09 -29.89 -0.51
N ILE A 49 -19.92 -29.25 -0.44
CA ILE A 49 -19.38 -28.48 -1.56
C ILE A 49 -19.16 -29.37 -2.79
N LYS A 50 -18.55 -30.54 -2.58
CA LYS A 50 -18.23 -31.49 -3.65
C LYS A 50 -19.49 -32.03 -4.31
N SER A 51 -20.49 -32.44 -3.54
CA SER A 51 -21.76 -32.93 -4.07
C SER A 51 -22.51 -31.85 -4.86
N LYS A 52 -22.55 -30.60 -4.37
CA LYS A 52 -23.11 -29.45 -5.09
C LYS A 52 -22.34 -29.16 -6.39
N TRP A 53 -21.02 -29.25 -6.37
CA TRP A 53 -20.18 -29.04 -7.54
C TRP A 53 -20.39 -30.12 -8.61
N GLU A 54 -20.41 -31.39 -8.20
CA GLU A 54 -20.67 -32.51 -9.10
C GLU A 54 -22.08 -32.42 -9.70
N TYR A 55 -23.09 -32.09 -8.89
CA TYR A 55 -24.43 -31.84 -9.40
C TYR A 55 -24.46 -30.70 -10.42
N PHE A 56 -23.82 -29.56 -10.11
CA PHE A 56 -23.72 -28.43 -11.04
C PHE A 56 -23.06 -28.80 -12.37
N LYS A 57 -21.98 -29.60 -12.32
CA LYS A 57 -21.27 -30.10 -13.51
C LYS A 57 -22.12 -31.04 -14.36
N HIS A 58 -22.94 -31.88 -13.74
CA HIS A 58 -23.75 -32.88 -14.45
C HIS A 58 -25.15 -32.39 -14.84
N ASN A 59 -25.62 -31.27 -14.29
CA ASN A 59 -26.94 -30.72 -14.59
C ASN A 59 -27.04 -30.21 -16.04
N SER A 60 -27.85 -30.86 -16.87
CA SER A 60 -28.03 -30.53 -18.29
C SER A 60 -28.79 -29.23 -18.54
N LYS A 61 -29.49 -28.68 -17.54
CA LYS A 61 -30.25 -27.43 -17.66
C LYS A 61 -29.37 -26.16 -17.60
N ILE A 62 -28.10 -26.29 -17.22
CA ILE A 62 -27.17 -25.17 -17.07
C ILE A 62 -26.28 -25.10 -18.31
N ASN A 63 -26.55 -24.13 -19.18
CA ASN A 63 -25.86 -23.99 -20.48
C ASN A 63 -24.40 -23.55 -20.34
N ASN A 64 -24.08 -22.68 -19.37
CA ASN A 64 -22.73 -22.21 -19.11
C ASN A 64 -22.25 -22.73 -17.75
N LYS A 65 -21.41 -23.77 -17.78
CA LYS A 65 -20.81 -24.37 -16.57
C LYS A 65 -19.43 -23.78 -16.36
N SER A 66 -19.27 -22.95 -15.34
CA SER A 66 -17.98 -22.44 -14.90
C SER A 66 -17.91 -22.36 -13.39
N TYR A 67 -16.69 -22.38 -12.83
CA TYR A 67 -16.48 -22.18 -11.40
C TYR A 67 -17.12 -20.86 -10.93
N LEU A 68 -17.11 -19.83 -11.79
CA LEU A 68 -17.63 -18.52 -11.45
C LEU A 68 -19.15 -18.58 -11.30
N ILE A 69 -19.87 -19.25 -12.21
CA ILE A 69 -21.32 -19.37 -12.12
C ILE A 69 -21.70 -20.21 -10.90
N PHE A 70 -20.97 -21.29 -10.63
CA PHE A 70 -21.17 -22.09 -9.41
C PHE A 70 -20.98 -21.25 -8.14
N LEU A 71 -19.87 -20.53 -8.04
CA LEU A 71 -19.59 -19.68 -6.88
C LEU A 71 -20.55 -18.49 -6.83
N TYR A 72 -21.03 -17.96 -7.95
CA TYR A 72 -22.05 -16.91 -7.95
C TYR A 72 -23.33 -17.36 -7.23
N TYR A 73 -23.73 -18.62 -7.36
CA TYR A 73 -24.91 -19.14 -6.68
C TYR A 73 -24.65 -19.65 -5.26
N ASN A 74 -23.44 -20.10 -4.92
CA ASN A 74 -23.21 -20.84 -3.68
C ASN A 74 -22.22 -20.17 -2.70
N PHE A 75 -21.46 -19.15 -3.11
CA PHE A 75 -20.38 -18.62 -2.27
C PHE A 75 -20.89 -17.97 -0.99
N ASN A 76 -21.99 -17.20 -1.02
CA ASN A 76 -22.55 -16.62 0.20
C ASN A 76 -22.84 -17.71 1.23
N ASP A 77 -23.50 -18.79 0.83
CA ASP A 77 -23.89 -19.89 1.72
C ASP A 77 -22.68 -20.66 2.25
N PHE A 78 -21.68 -20.92 1.40
CA PHE A 78 -20.42 -21.52 1.84
C PHE A 78 -19.66 -20.62 2.82
N PHE A 79 -19.59 -19.31 2.55
CA PHE A 79 -18.90 -18.37 3.41
C PHE A 79 -19.60 -18.23 4.76
N ARG A 80 -20.94 -18.17 4.72
CA ARG A 80 -21.82 -18.20 5.87
C ARG A 80 -21.53 -19.44 6.71
N SER A 81 -21.90 -20.63 6.21
CA SER A 81 -21.68 -21.91 6.87
C SER A 81 -20.25 -22.06 7.44
N PHE A 82 -19.22 -21.63 6.71
CA PHE A 82 -17.84 -21.68 7.18
C PHE A 82 -17.58 -20.82 8.43
N LEU A 83 -18.16 -19.62 8.51
CA LEU A 83 -18.03 -18.72 9.66
C LEU A 83 -18.70 -19.27 10.93
N GLU A 84 -19.88 -19.88 10.82
CA GLU A 84 -20.59 -20.45 11.97
C GLU A 84 -19.94 -21.75 12.43
N ASN A 85 -19.73 -22.69 11.49
CA ASN A 85 -19.26 -24.03 11.81
C ASN A 85 -17.84 -24.04 12.39
N PHE A 86 -16.96 -23.11 11.97
CA PHE A 86 -15.57 -23.11 12.41
C PHE A 86 -15.20 -21.96 13.34
N PHE A 87 -15.94 -20.84 13.34
CA PHE A 87 -15.59 -19.65 14.11
C PHE A 87 -16.68 -19.20 15.10
N GLY A 88 -17.79 -19.93 15.21
CA GLY A 88 -18.86 -19.61 16.16
C GLY A 88 -19.55 -18.27 15.88
N ILE A 89 -19.40 -17.72 14.66
CA ILE A 89 -20.00 -16.45 14.27
C ILE A 89 -21.46 -16.69 13.87
N ASN A 90 -22.40 -16.15 14.65
CA ASN A 90 -23.82 -16.14 14.28
C ASN A 90 -24.02 -15.24 13.05
N GLN A 91 -24.29 -15.83 11.90
CA GLN A 91 -24.39 -15.08 10.65
C GLN A 91 -25.72 -14.35 10.49
N GLU A 92 -26.80 -14.84 11.10
CA GLU A 92 -28.14 -14.25 10.95
C GLU A 92 -28.20 -12.87 11.63
N THR A 93 -27.47 -12.71 12.73
CA THR A 93 -27.43 -11.45 13.48
C THR A 93 -26.20 -10.60 13.16
N CYS A 94 -25.05 -11.20 12.83
CA CYS A 94 -23.79 -10.44 12.72
C CYS A 94 -23.33 -10.17 11.28
N LEU A 95 -23.77 -10.88 10.24
CA LEU A 95 -23.25 -10.71 8.88
C LEU A 95 -24.36 -10.29 7.88
N GLU A 96 -24.31 -9.03 7.46
CA GLU A 96 -25.21 -8.45 6.44
C GLU A 96 -24.52 -8.50 5.07
N LEU A 97 -25.18 -9.11 4.07
CA LEU A 97 -24.75 -9.06 2.66
C LEU A 97 -25.33 -7.79 2.02
N LEU A 98 -24.47 -6.93 1.49
CA LEU A 98 -24.87 -5.67 0.87
C LEU A 98 -24.91 -5.75 -0.65
N ILE A 99 -23.87 -6.33 -1.24
CA ILE A 99 -23.69 -6.39 -2.68
C ILE A 99 -23.24 -7.79 -3.07
N TYR A 100 -23.86 -8.32 -4.13
CA TYR A 100 -23.44 -9.56 -4.76
C TYR A 100 -23.51 -9.39 -6.28
N GLU A 101 -22.39 -9.05 -6.90
CA GLU A 101 -22.31 -8.66 -8.30
C GLU A 101 -21.36 -9.56 -9.09
N LYS A 102 -21.85 -10.15 -10.18
CA LYS A 102 -21.00 -10.76 -11.21
C LYS A 102 -20.50 -9.65 -12.13
N VAL A 103 -19.25 -9.23 -11.94
CA VAL A 103 -18.64 -8.11 -12.69
C VAL A 103 -18.29 -8.53 -14.11
N SER A 104 -17.83 -9.77 -14.28
CA SER A 104 -17.36 -10.26 -15.57
C SER A 104 -17.57 -11.77 -15.69
N SER A 105 -17.09 -12.37 -16.78
CA SER A 105 -17.00 -13.84 -16.92
C SER A 105 -15.94 -14.47 -16.01
N THR A 106 -15.07 -13.68 -15.37
CA THR A 106 -13.97 -14.14 -14.52
C THR A 106 -14.04 -13.67 -13.07
N ASP A 107 -14.90 -12.68 -12.76
CA ASP A 107 -14.87 -11.96 -11.49
C ASP A 107 -16.26 -11.79 -10.83
N ILE A 108 -16.33 -12.01 -9.53
CA ILE A 108 -17.46 -11.68 -8.65
C ILE A 108 -16.96 -10.76 -7.54
N ILE A 109 -17.74 -9.73 -7.22
CA ILE A 109 -17.53 -8.84 -6.08
C ILE A 109 -18.67 -9.04 -5.08
N ILE A 110 -18.30 -9.15 -3.81
CA ILE A 110 -19.23 -9.41 -2.71
C ILE A 110 -18.89 -8.48 -1.55
N GLU A 111 -19.86 -7.68 -1.12
CA GLU A 111 -19.70 -6.67 -0.06
C GLU A 111 -20.52 -7.08 1.16
N TYR A 112 -19.89 -7.04 2.33
CA TYR A 112 -20.50 -7.43 3.60
C TYR A 112 -20.27 -6.36 4.67
N LYS A 113 -21.23 -6.22 5.58
CA LYS A 113 -21.02 -5.65 6.91
C LYS A 113 -21.05 -6.74 7.95
N TYR A 114 -20.07 -6.71 8.83
CA TYR A 114 -20.03 -7.54 10.03
C TYR A 114 -20.22 -6.68 11.27
N HIS A 115 -21.37 -6.79 11.94
CA HIS A 115 -21.68 -6.02 13.15
C HIS A 115 -20.82 -6.52 14.32
N LEU A 116 -20.01 -5.62 14.85
CA LEU A 116 -19.09 -5.87 15.95
C LEU A 116 -19.81 -5.82 17.30
N SER A 117 -20.99 -5.22 17.40
CA SER A 117 -21.73 -4.94 18.64
C SER A 117 -21.92 -6.13 19.59
N GLU A 118 -21.84 -7.37 19.11
CA GLU A 118 -21.88 -8.57 19.94
C GLU A 118 -20.51 -9.04 20.48
N ASN A 119 -19.39 -8.55 19.92
CA ASN A 119 -18.02 -9.08 20.09
C ASN A 119 -16.97 -8.01 20.46
N ILE A 120 -17.38 -6.76 20.71
CA ILE A 120 -16.49 -5.61 20.98
C ILE A 120 -15.60 -5.83 22.20
N GLU A 121 -16.11 -6.43 23.28
CA GLU A 121 -15.29 -6.64 24.48
C GLU A 121 -14.16 -7.65 24.26
N ILE A 122 -14.41 -8.71 23.50
CA ILE A 122 -13.43 -9.76 23.19
C ILE A 122 -12.40 -9.26 22.19
N ILE A 123 -12.86 -8.59 21.13
CA ILE A 123 -11.98 -7.94 20.16
C ILE A 123 -11.18 -6.85 20.89
N GLY A 124 -11.79 -6.02 21.72
CA GLY A 124 -11.15 -4.99 22.53
C GLY A 124 -10.12 -5.53 23.52
N LYS A 125 -10.41 -6.61 24.23
CA LYS A 125 -9.45 -7.33 25.10
C LYS A 125 -8.27 -7.87 24.29
N SER A 126 -8.53 -8.44 23.11
CA SER A 126 -7.50 -8.93 22.19
C SER A 126 -6.67 -7.82 21.56
N LEU A 127 -7.27 -6.66 21.33
CA LEU A 127 -6.59 -5.44 20.88
C LEU A 127 -5.65 -4.88 21.95
N ASN A 128 -6.06 -4.91 23.23
CA ASN A 128 -5.20 -4.57 24.37
C ASN A 128 -4.04 -5.57 24.54
N ILE A 129 -4.25 -6.84 24.21
CA ILE A 129 -3.20 -7.89 24.19
C ILE A 129 -2.17 -7.60 23.07
N LEU A 130 -2.59 -7.03 21.94
CA LEU A 130 -1.72 -6.67 20.81
C LEU A 130 -1.02 -5.31 20.94
N ASN A 131 -0.78 -4.83 22.17
CA ASN A 131 -0.19 -3.53 22.56
C ASN A 131 1.23 -3.24 22.02
N ASN A 132 1.37 -3.23 20.69
CA ASN A 132 2.50 -2.74 19.93
C ASN A 132 2.03 -1.54 19.09
N ASN A 133 1.64 -0.46 19.77
CA ASN A 133 1.58 0.96 19.36
C ASN A 133 1.12 1.37 17.94
N ASN A 134 0.58 0.51 17.09
CA ASN A 134 0.20 0.88 15.71
C ASN A 134 -0.87 -0.04 15.07
N GLN A 135 -1.50 -0.96 15.81
CA GLN A 135 -2.26 -2.07 15.22
C GLN A 135 -3.71 -2.28 15.72
N GLU A 136 -4.29 -1.33 16.46
CA GLU A 136 -5.63 -1.48 17.06
C GLU A 136 -6.77 -1.77 16.07
N PHE A 137 -6.63 -1.40 14.79
CA PHE A 137 -7.66 -1.68 13.76
C PHE A 137 -7.29 -2.82 12.81
N LEU A 138 -6.09 -3.37 12.97
CA LEU A 138 -5.57 -4.40 12.08
C LEU A 138 -6.11 -5.78 12.45
N PHE A 139 -6.46 -6.06 13.71
CA PHE A 139 -6.82 -7.42 14.11
C PHE A 139 -8.10 -7.96 13.45
N PRO A 140 -9.28 -7.30 13.52
CA PRO A 140 -10.49 -7.83 12.86
C PRO A 140 -10.30 -7.98 11.35
N ILE A 141 -9.65 -6.99 10.72
CA ILE A 141 -9.33 -7.03 9.29
C ILE A 141 -8.43 -8.22 8.96
N THR A 142 -7.40 -8.43 9.78
CA THR A 142 -6.43 -9.52 9.63
C THR A 142 -7.09 -10.87 9.82
N PHE A 143 -7.96 -11.01 10.82
CA PHE A 143 -8.72 -12.21 11.08
C PHE A 143 -9.60 -12.59 9.88
N PHE A 144 -10.44 -11.66 9.39
CA PHE A 144 -11.26 -11.88 8.20
C PHE A 144 -10.43 -12.12 6.93
N PHE A 145 -9.25 -11.50 6.82
CA PHE A 145 -8.33 -11.74 5.71
C PHE A 145 -7.89 -13.21 5.67
N PHE A 146 -7.51 -13.80 6.80
CA PHE A 146 -7.09 -15.20 6.84
C PHE A 146 -8.24 -16.19 6.70
N ILE A 147 -9.41 -15.89 7.28
CA ILE A 147 -10.62 -16.69 7.07
C ILE A 147 -10.94 -16.77 5.58
N THR A 148 -11.08 -15.62 4.93
CA THR A 148 -11.42 -15.52 3.50
C THR A 148 -10.42 -16.29 2.64
N LYS A 149 -9.12 -16.11 2.93
CA LYS A 149 -8.04 -16.78 2.21
C LYS A 149 -8.05 -18.30 2.43
N SER A 150 -8.38 -18.76 3.62
CA SER A 150 -8.42 -20.19 3.95
C SER A 150 -9.60 -20.88 3.28
N LEU A 151 -10.79 -20.26 3.32
CA LEU A 151 -11.94 -20.74 2.55
C LEU A 151 -11.63 -20.80 1.05
N GLY A 152 -10.97 -19.78 0.50
CA GLY A 152 -10.56 -19.77 -0.90
C GLY A 152 -9.64 -20.92 -1.29
N ILE A 153 -8.77 -21.37 -0.39
CA ILE A 153 -7.89 -22.53 -0.60
C ILE A 153 -8.72 -23.82 -0.57
N ILE A 154 -9.59 -23.97 0.42
CA ILE A 154 -10.46 -25.14 0.57
C ILE A 154 -11.35 -25.31 -0.66
N LEU A 155 -12.06 -24.25 -1.07
CA LEU A 155 -12.93 -24.28 -2.25
C LEU A 155 -12.13 -24.61 -3.51
N LYS A 156 -10.93 -24.06 -3.66
CA LYS A 156 -10.07 -24.36 -4.81
C LYS A 156 -9.65 -25.82 -4.86
N ASP A 157 -9.28 -26.38 -3.71
CA ASP A 157 -8.82 -27.77 -3.61
C ASP A 157 -9.96 -28.76 -3.90
N ILE A 158 -11.20 -28.43 -3.51
CA ILE A 158 -12.40 -29.26 -3.77
C ILE A 158 -12.87 -29.13 -5.23
N ILE A 159 -13.01 -27.90 -5.74
CA ILE A 159 -13.57 -27.63 -7.07
C ILE A 159 -12.56 -27.97 -8.19
N GLN A 160 -11.26 -27.90 -7.87
CA GLN A 160 -10.12 -28.17 -8.76
C GLN A 160 -10.01 -27.19 -9.95
N GLU A 161 -10.46 -25.95 -9.77
CA GLU A 161 -10.46 -24.90 -10.79
C GLU A 161 -9.47 -23.76 -10.46
N ASN A 162 -9.06 -22.99 -11.48
CA ASN A 162 -7.99 -22.00 -11.35
C ASN A 162 -8.45 -20.60 -10.88
N PHE A 163 -9.19 -20.51 -9.78
CA PHE A 163 -9.60 -19.24 -9.18
C PHE A 163 -8.81 -18.88 -7.92
N LYS A 164 -9.08 -17.68 -7.40
CA LYS A 164 -8.57 -17.12 -6.15
C LYS A 164 -9.70 -16.35 -5.46
N ILE A 165 -9.77 -16.46 -4.14
CA ILE A 165 -10.68 -15.68 -3.30
C ILE A 165 -9.85 -14.80 -2.37
N THR A 166 -10.14 -13.51 -2.37
CA THR A 166 -9.36 -12.51 -1.62
C THR A 166 -10.26 -11.52 -0.90
N LEU A 167 -9.84 -11.13 0.31
CA LEU A 167 -10.35 -9.93 0.96
C LEU A 167 -9.63 -8.72 0.34
N GLU A 168 -10.35 -7.95 -0.46
CA GLU A 168 -9.82 -6.87 -1.29
C GLU A 168 -9.73 -5.54 -0.57
N SER A 169 -10.70 -5.25 0.30
CA SER A 169 -10.75 -4.05 1.12
C SER A 169 -11.54 -4.26 2.40
N ALA A 170 -11.23 -3.48 3.43
CA ALA A 170 -11.93 -3.51 4.70
C ALA A 170 -11.77 -2.17 5.44
N ILE A 171 -12.85 -1.71 6.08
CA ILE A 171 -12.89 -0.52 6.92
C ILE A 171 -13.71 -0.80 8.19
N PRO A 172 -13.13 -0.58 9.38
CA PRO A 172 -13.89 -0.56 10.61
C PRO A 172 -14.63 0.79 10.71
N LYS A 173 -15.94 0.74 10.93
CA LYS A 173 -16.74 1.91 11.30
C LYS A 173 -17.16 1.78 12.74
N ILE A 174 -16.73 2.72 13.57
CA ILE A 174 -17.01 2.77 15.00
C ILE A 174 -17.71 4.09 15.27
N ASN A 175 -19.02 4.02 15.47
CA ASN A 175 -19.83 5.12 15.97
C ASN A 175 -20.45 4.71 17.33
N ASP A 176 -20.92 5.69 18.11
CA ASP A 176 -21.46 5.45 19.46
C ASP A 176 -22.65 4.46 19.50
N SER A 177 -23.38 4.30 18.39
CA SER A 177 -24.57 3.43 18.29
C SER A 177 -24.41 2.20 17.41
N ASP A 178 -23.40 2.14 16.55
CA ASP A 178 -23.20 1.04 15.59
C ASP A 178 -21.72 0.89 15.28
N GLN A 179 -21.21 -0.32 15.52
CA GLN A 179 -19.83 -0.68 15.24
C GLN A 179 -19.83 -1.87 14.29
N TYR A 180 -19.20 -1.74 13.12
CA TYR A 180 -19.14 -2.81 12.15
C TYR A 180 -17.85 -2.79 11.35
N LEU A 181 -17.45 -3.96 10.85
CA LEU A 181 -16.42 -4.11 9.83
C LEU A 181 -17.11 -4.19 8.46
N HIS A 182 -16.84 -3.21 7.60
CA HIS A 182 -17.33 -3.21 6.23
C HIS A 182 -16.23 -3.71 5.29
N PHE A 183 -16.49 -4.73 4.48
CA PHE A 183 -15.44 -5.36 3.68
C PHE A 183 -15.90 -5.91 2.33
N LEU A 184 -14.93 -6.03 1.42
CA LEU A 184 -15.10 -6.50 0.04
C LEU A 184 -14.34 -7.81 -0.16
N ILE A 185 -15.05 -8.86 -0.57
CA ILE A 185 -14.46 -10.10 -1.06
C ILE A 185 -14.55 -10.14 -2.59
N MET A 186 -13.52 -10.66 -3.22
CA MET A 186 -13.51 -10.92 -4.66
C MET A 186 -13.18 -12.37 -4.96
N VAL A 187 -13.99 -12.99 -5.82
CA VAL A 187 -13.66 -14.24 -6.50
C VAL A 187 -13.15 -13.86 -7.88
N LYS A 188 -11.93 -14.26 -8.24
CA LYS A 188 -11.27 -13.87 -9.49
C LYS A 188 -10.43 -14.98 -10.08
N ASP A 189 -10.10 -14.87 -11.37
CA ASP A 189 -9.09 -15.72 -11.99
C ASP A 189 -7.75 -15.58 -11.23
N SER A 190 -7.09 -16.71 -10.96
CA SER A 190 -5.82 -16.71 -10.24
C SER A 190 -4.63 -16.15 -11.03
N LYS A 191 -4.79 -15.92 -12.34
CA LYS A 191 -3.78 -15.43 -13.30
C LYS A 191 -2.46 -16.18 -13.17
N LYS A 192 -2.53 -17.49 -12.90
CA LYS A 192 -1.41 -18.33 -12.48
C LYS A 192 -0.25 -18.29 -13.49
N MET A 193 -0.55 -18.31 -14.79
CA MET A 193 0.46 -18.24 -15.84
C MET A 193 1.16 -16.88 -15.87
N LEU A 194 0.39 -15.78 -15.86
CA LEU A 194 0.91 -14.42 -15.78
C LEU A 194 1.86 -14.25 -14.59
N TYR A 195 1.41 -14.55 -13.37
CA TYR A 195 2.24 -14.41 -12.18
C TYR A 195 3.49 -15.30 -12.22
N ASN A 196 3.41 -16.51 -12.80
CA ASN A 196 4.57 -17.39 -12.92
C ASN A 196 5.62 -16.82 -13.88
N TYR A 197 5.23 -16.39 -15.07
CA TYR A 197 6.18 -15.82 -16.05
C TYR A 197 6.72 -14.46 -15.60
N TYR A 198 5.88 -13.63 -14.98
CA TYR A 198 6.29 -12.36 -14.37
C TYR A 198 7.31 -12.59 -13.25
N TYR A 199 7.07 -13.57 -12.36
CA TYR A 199 8.02 -13.95 -11.32
C TYR A 199 9.34 -14.47 -11.90
N GLN A 200 9.31 -15.24 -12.99
CA GLN A 200 10.55 -15.71 -13.64
C GLN A 200 11.38 -14.55 -14.21
N MET A 201 10.73 -13.55 -14.81
CA MET A 201 11.40 -12.31 -15.25
C MET A 201 12.04 -11.58 -14.06
N VAL A 202 11.29 -11.38 -12.97
CA VAL A 202 11.81 -10.74 -11.75
C VAL A 202 12.97 -11.53 -11.14
N LEU A 203 12.85 -12.85 -11.07
CA LEU A 203 13.91 -13.72 -10.56
C LEU A 203 15.16 -13.68 -11.44
N TYR A 204 15.01 -13.56 -12.77
CA TYR A 204 16.15 -13.36 -13.67
C TYR A 204 16.92 -12.09 -13.32
N HIS A 205 16.23 -10.96 -13.21
CA HIS A 205 16.86 -9.68 -12.89
C HIS A 205 17.53 -9.69 -11.51
N PHE A 206 16.89 -10.30 -10.51
CA PHE A 206 17.47 -10.44 -9.18
C PHE A 206 18.73 -11.32 -9.18
N LEU A 207 18.69 -12.47 -9.86
CA LEU A 207 19.78 -13.45 -9.84
C LEU A 207 20.96 -13.09 -10.72
N ARG A 208 20.79 -12.24 -11.74
CA ARG A 208 21.87 -11.81 -12.64
C ARG A 208 23.03 -11.11 -11.91
N ASN A 209 22.79 -10.63 -10.69
CA ASN A 209 23.80 -9.97 -9.86
C ASN A 209 24.77 -10.97 -9.19
N PHE A 210 24.49 -12.26 -9.24
CA PHE A 210 25.32 -13.30 -8.62
C PHE A 210 26.04 -14.12 -9.70
N LYS A 211 27.37 -14.05 -9.71
CA LYS A 211 28.21 -14.69 -10.73
C LYS A 211 28.12 -16.22 -10.72
N ASP A 212 27.85 -16.82 -9.56
CA ASP A 212 27.84 -18.29 -9.39
C ASP A 212 26.53 -18.96 -9.87
N ILE A 213 25.59 -18.19 -10.43
CA ILE A 213 24.34 -18.74 -10.97
C ILE A 213 24.61 -19.30 -12.38
N PRO A 214 24.44 -20.61 -12.61
CA PRO A 214 24.75 -21.22 -13.90
C PRO A 214 23.93 -20.64 -15.05
N ASP A 215 24.58 -20.42 -16.21
CA ASP A 215 23.95 -19.88 -17.41
C ASP A 215 22.74 -20.68 -17.87
N GLN A 216 22.77 -22.02 -17.73
CA GLN A 216 21.62 -22.88 -18.03
C GLN A 216 20.37 -22.49 -17.22
N TYR A 217 20.54 -22.12 -15.96
CA TYR A 217 19.44 -21.67 -15.12
C TYR A 217 18.98 -20.26 -15.49
N GLN A 218 19.91 -19.36 -15.82
CA GLN A 218 19.56 -18.02 -16.32
C GLN A 218 18.77 -18.12 -17.64
N TYR A 219 19.18 -19.00 -18.55
CA TYR A 219 18.51 -19.28 -19.81
C TYR A 219 17.08 -19.83 -19.60
N LYS A 220 16.88 -20.69 -18.60
CA LYS A 220 15.52 -21.13 -18.20
C LYS A 220 14.63 -19.94 -17.80
N LEU A 221 15.14 -18.99 -17.03
CA LEU A 221 14.38 -17.81 -16.62
C LEU A 221 14.11 -16.85 -17.80
N LEU A 222 15.07 -16.71 -18.72
CA LEU A 222 14.88 -15.96 -19.97
C LEU A 222 13.77 -16.55 -20.85
N LYS A 223 13.64 -17.88 -20.93
CA LYS A 223 12.47 -18.51 -21.60
C LYS A 223 11.16 -18.10 -20.95
N GLY A 224 11.13 -18.01 -19.63
CA GLY A 224 9.98 -17.49 -18.87
C GLY A 224 9.63 -16.06 -19.26
N ARG A 225 10.64 -15.19 -19.32
CA ARG A 225 10.47 -13.80 -19.78
C ARG A 225 9.95 -13.72 -21.21
N LYS A 226 10.45 -14.56 -22.13
CA LYS A 226 9.92 -14.60 -23.51
C LYS A 226 8.44 -14.96 -23.53
N ARG A 227 8.05 -16.02 -22.79
CA ARG A 227 6.65 -16.43 -22.67
C ARG A 227 5.74 -15.36 -22.05
N LEU A 228 6.27 -14.50 -21.18
CA LEU A 228 5.53 -13.35 -20.66
C LEU A 228 5.18 -12.35 -21.77
N TYR A 229 6.14 -12.04 -22.66
CA TYR A 229 5.87 -11.16 -23.81
C TYR A 229 4.91 -11.80 -24.80
N ASP A 230 5.06 -13.11 -25.07
CA ASP A 230 4.13 -13.84 -25.94
C ASP A 230 2.69 -13.75 -25.39
N LEU A 231 2.52 -14.03 -24.08
CA LEU A 231 1.24 -13.88 -23.38
C LEU A 231 0.72 -12.44 -23.44
N ALA A 232 1.58 -11.44 -23.30
CA ALA A 232 1.17 -10.04 -23.37
C ALA A 232 0.60 -9.67 -24.75
N ILE A 233 1.21 -10.16 -25.83
CA ILE A 233 0.75 -9.94 -27.20
C ILE A 233 -0.59 -10.65 -27.44
N GLU A 234 -0.73 -11.90 -26.97
CA GLU A 234 -1.98 -12.66 -27.05
C GLU A 234 -3.13 -11.93 -26.34
N GLU A 235 -2.89 -11.49 -25.10
CA GLU A 235 -3.87 -10.81 -24.27
C GLU A 235 -4.23 -9.42 -24.82
N TYR A 236 -3.27 -8.70 -25.41
CA TYR A 236 -3.49 -7.40 -26.05
C TYR A 236 -4.43 -7.52 -27.27
N LYS A 237 -4.26 -8.58 -28.07
CA LYS A 237 -5.07 -8.86 -29.27
C LYS A 237 -6.43 -9.47 -28.94
N SER A 238 -6.70 -9.77 -27.67
CA SER A 238 -7.99 -10.31 -27.26
C SER A 238 -9.11 -9.29 -27.51
N SER A 239 -10.22 -9.76 -28.09
CA SER A 239 -11.40 -8.92 -28.37
C SER A 239 -12.01 -8.31 -27.10
N ASN A 240 -11.73 -8.85 -25.92
CA ASN A 240 -12.27 -8.39 -24.65
C ASN A 240 -11.33 -7.48 -23.84
N ILE A 241 -10.18 -7.05 -24.39
CA ILE A 241 -9.19 -6.27 -23.62
C ILE A 241 -9.78 -4.97 -23.04
N LYS A 242 -10.59 -4.26 -23.83
CA LYS A 242 -11.27 -3.03 -23.42
C LYS A 242 -12.26 -3.28 -22.27
N GLU A 243 -13.07 -4.33 -22.39
CA GLU A 243 -14.01 -4.75 -21.34
C GLU A 243 -13.27 -5.09 -20.04
N ARG A 244 -12.15 -5.83 -20.14
CA ARG A 244 -11.34 -6.18 -18.96
C ARG A 244 -10.74 -4.97 -18.28
N ILE A 245 -10.30 -3.96 -19.04
CA ILE A 245 -9.81 -2.69 -18.47
C ILE A 245 -10.96 -1.94 -17.77
N ALA A 246 -12.16 -1.93 -18.36
CA ALA A 246 -13.34 -1.35 -17.70
C ALA A 246 -13.67 -2.06 -16.39
N ASN A 247 -13.61 -3.41 -16.37
CA ASN A 247 -13.82 -4.22 -15.16
C ASN A 247 -12.76 -3.96 -14.09
N LEU A 248 -11.49 -3.78 -14.48
CA LEU A 248 -10.41 -3.41 -13.57
C LEU A 248 -10.64 -2.02 -12.94
N LEU A 249 -11.08 -1.05 -13.72
CA LEU A 249 -11.40 0.28 -13.23
C LEU A 249 -12.65 0.30 -12.33
N TYR A 250 -13.64 -0.54 -12.64
CA TYR A 250 -14.80 -0.76 -11.77
C TYR A 250 -14.40 -1.37 -10.42
N TYR A 251 -13.46 -2.30 -10.42
CA TYR A 251 -12.86 -2.85 -9.20
C TYR A 251 -12.22 -1.74 -8.34
N PHE A 252 -11.43 -0.85 -8.94
CA PHE A 252 -10.86 0.29 -8.19
C PHE A 252 -11.93 1.24 -7.68
N TYR A 253 -12.94 1.52 -8.50
CA TYR A 253 -14.09 2.34 -8.09
C TYR A 253 -14.72 1.77 -6.81
N LYS A 254 -15.13 0.49 -6.80
CA LYS A 254 -15.74 -0.16 -5.63
C LYS A 254 -14.85 -0.08 -4.39
N LYS A 255 -13.54 -0.36 -4.52
CA LYS A 255 -12.60 -0.25 -3.40
C LYS A 255 -12.52 1.16 -2.84
N CYS A 256 -12.34 2.16 -3.71
CA CYS A 256 -12.29 3.56 -3.31
C CYS A 256 -13.56 3.99 -2.58
N ILE A 257 -14.75 3.56 -3.05
CA ILE A 257 -16.03 3.86 -2.37
C ILE A 257 -16.08 3.20 -1.00
N LEU A 258 -15.74 1.91 -0.89
CA LEU A 258 -15.80 1.18 0.38
C LEU A 258 -14.92 1.85 1.44
N VAL A 259 -13.66 2.14 1.11
CA VAL A 259 -12.71 2.77 2.04
C VAL A 259 -12.82 4.30 2.08
N ASN A 260 -13.76 4.89 1.33
CA ASN A 260 -13.94 6.34 1.19
C ASN A 260 -12.61 7.10 1.00
N SER A 261 -11.76 6.58 0.12
CA SER A 261 -10.38 7.04 -0.07
C SER A 261 -9.90 6.79 -1.49
N PHE A 262 -9.08 7.71 -2.01
CA PHE A 262 -8.49 7.59 -3.35
C PHE A 262 -7.21 6.72 -3.37
N CYS A 263 -6.70 6.32 -2.21
CA CYS A 263 -5.44 5.54 -2.11
C CYS A 263 -5.43 4.25 -2.96
N PRO A 264 -6.51 3.44 -3.04
CA PRO A 264 -6.47 2.16 -3.76
C PRO A 264 -6.12 2.26 -5.25
N ILE A 265 -6.37 3.40 -5.90
CA ILE A 265 -6.11 3.63 -7.33
C ILE A 265 -4.91 4.56 -7.57
N LEU A 266 -4.27 5.11 -6.53
CA LEU A 266 -3.32 6.20 -6.70
C LEU A 266 -2.07 5.81 -7.51
N ASP A 267 -1.47 4.65 -7.25
CA ASP A 267 -0.30 4.20 -8.02
C ASP A 267 -0.68 3.69 -9.42
N PHE A 268 -1.89 3.13 -9.59
CA PHE A 268 -2.43 2.84 -10.91
C PHE A 268 -2.60 4.13 -11.73
N PHE A 269 -3.13 5.18 -11.09
CA PHE A 269 -3.27 6.51 -11.70
C PHE A 269 -1.90 7.03 -12.15
N ASN A 270 -0.88 6.98 -11.29
CA ASN A 270 0.47 7.41 -11.66
C ASN A 270 1.07 6.54 -12.77
N PHE A 271 0.87 5.21 -12.72
CA PHE A 271 1.36 4.29 -13.74
C PHE A 271 0.88 4.69 -15.13
N VAL A 272 -0.42 4.96 -15.27
CA VAL A 272 -1.02 5.42 -16.53
C VAL A 272 -0.50 6.82 -16.87
N CYS A 273 -0.66 7.79 -15.98
CA CYS A 273 -0.43 9.20 -16.27
C CYS A 273 1.03 9.55 -16.55
N SER A 274 2.00 8.92 -15.88
CA SER A 274 3.44 9.11 -16.17
C SER A 274 3.80 8.61 -17.57
N ARG A 275 3.18 7.54 -18.04
CA ARG A 275 3.42 6.99 -19.38
C ARG A 275 2.71 7.81 -20.47
N VAL A 276 1.60 8.48 -20.15
CA VAL A 276 1.04 9.49 -21.06
C VAL A 276 2.01 10.66 -21.26
N GLU A 277 2.82 11.03 -20.25
CA GLU A 277 3.83 12.09 -20.42
C GLU A 277 4.96 11.69 -21.37
N ASP A 278 5.25 10.40 -21.49
CA ASP A 278 6.17 9.87 -22.51
C ASP A 278 5.53 9.78 -23.92
N SER A 279 4.25 10.10 -24.06
CA SER A 279 3.50 10.05 -25.32
C SER A 279 3.53 11.38 -26.08
N ILE A 280 3.06 11.38 -27.33
CA ILE A 280 2.84 12.61 -28.12
C ILE A 280 1.58 13.39 -27.68
N PHE A 281 0.83 12.86 -26.72
CA PHE A 281 -0.44 13.43 -26.27
C PHE A 281 -0.31 14.16 -24.93
N TYR A 282 -1.07 15.24 -24.78
CA TYR A 282 -1.26 15.91 -23.49
C TYR A 282 -2.49 15.37 -22.77
N LYS A 283 -2.29 14.86 -21.54
CA LYS A 283 -3.34 14.25 -20.66
C LYS A 283 -4.67 15.01 -20.68
N LEU A 284 -4.61 16.31 -20.40
CA LEU A 284 -5.80 17.15 -20.24
C LEU A 284 -6.50 17.44 -21.57
N ASP A 285 -5.78 17.45 -22.67
CA ASP A 285 -6.36 17.69 -23.99
C ASP A 285 -7.11 16.46 -24.47
N VAL A 286 -6.55 15.27 -24.24
CA VAL A 286 -7.27 14.00 -24.45
C VAL A 286 -8.55 13.98 -23.60
N ILE A 287 -8.46 14.25 -22.29
CA ILE A 287 -9.65 14.27 -21.42
C ILE A 287 -10.69 15.30 -21.87
N LYS A 288 -10.28 16.50 -22.28
CA LYS A 288 -11.24 17.51 -22.76
C LYS A 288 -11.93 17.08 -24.05
N LYS A 289 -11.16 16.62 -25.04
CA LYS A 289 -11.64 16.34 -26.40
C LYS A 289 -12.37 15.02 -26.52
N GLU A 290 -11.89 13.98 -25.84
CA GLU A 290 -12.39 12.60 -25.99
C GLU A 290 -13.38 12.21 -24.90
N TYR A 291 -13.38 12.89 -23.74
CA TYR A 291 -14.24 12.54 -22.61
C TYR A 291 -15.23 13.65 -22.25
N LEU A 292 -14.75 14.82 -21.81
CA LEU A 292 -15.63 15.90 -21.30
C LEU A 292 -16.49 16.55 -22.38
N SER A 293 -16.12 16.43 -23.66
CA SER A 293 -16.92 16.86 -24.80
C SER A 293 -18.25 16.09 -24.92
N GLN A 294 -18.29 14.86 -24.41
CA GLN A 294 -19.47 13.97 -24.48
C GLN A 294 -20.52 14.27 -23.41
N PHE A 295 -20.21 15.14 -22.43
CA PHE A 295 -21.12 15.50 -21.35
C PHE A 295 -21.66 16.90 -21.54
N ASP A 296 -22.97 17.06 -21.34
CA ASP A 296 -23.63 18.37 -21.27
C ASP A 296 -23.48 19.02 -19.90
N TYR A 297 -22.24 19.08 -19.41
CA TYR A 297 -21.90 19.76 -18.16
C TYR A 297 -21.55 21.22 -18.43
N SER A 298 -21.87 22.09 -17.46
CA SER A 298 -21.44 23.47 -17.50
C SER A 298 -19.91 23.57 -17.57
N THR A 299 -19.42 24.68 -18.12
CA THR A 299 -17.99 24.97 -18.23
C THR A 299 -17.28 24.90 -16.87
N GLU A 300 -17.95 25.36 -15.81
CA GLU A 300 -17.47 25.36 -14.42
C GLU A 300 -17.32 23.93 -13.91
N LYS A 301 -18.31 23.06 -14.14
CA LYS A 301 -18.25 21.65 -13.74
C LYS A 301 -17.14 20.89 -14.47
N LYS A 302 -16.99 21.12 -15.79
CA LYS A 302 -15.86 20.57 -16.57
C LYS A 302 -14.50 21.06 -16.04
N LYS A 303 -14.36 22.35 -15.75
CA LYS A 303 -13.14 22.94 -15.15
C LYS A 303 -12.85 22.34 -13.77
N SER A 304 -13.88 22.11 -12.96
CA SER A 304 -13.75 21.52 -11.62
C SER A 304 -13.21 20.09 -11.67
N LEU A 305 -13.76 19.25 -12.56
CA LEU A 305 -13.26 17.90 -12.80
C LEU A 305 -11.78 17.90 -13.23
N LEU A 306 -11.39 18.81 -14.12
CA LEU A 306 -9.99 18.94 -14.55
C LEU A 306 -9.06 19.40 -13.42
N ARG A 307 -9.51 20.29 -12.54
CA ARG A 307 -8.74 20.73 -11.35
C ARG A 307 -8.52 19.58 -10.39
N ILE A 308 -9.56 18.78 -10.12
CA ILE A 308 -9.47 17.60 -9.28
C ILE A 308 -8.53 16.56 -9.91
N PHE A 309 -8.63 16.31 -11.22
CA PHE A 309 -7.72 15.43 -11.93
C PHE A 309 -6.25 15.90 -11.80
N LYS A 310 -5.96 17.18 -12.04
CA LYS A 310 -4.61 17.76 -11.88
C LYS A 310 -4.06 17.60 -10.46
N TYR A 311 -4.90 17.81 -9.45
CA TYR A 311 -4.50 17.60 -8.06
C TYR A 311 -4.10 16.15 -7.81
N LEU A 312 -4.93 15.20 -8.25
CA LEU A 312 -4.65 13.77 -8.10
C LEU A 312 -3.40 13.36 -8.88
N ASP A 313 -3.22 13.84 -10.10
CA ASP A 313 -2.04 13.59 -10.93
C ASP A 313 -0.75 14.02 -10.22
N ARG A 314 -0.64 15.29 -9.83
CA ARG A 314 0.53 15.81 -9.09
C ARG A 314 0.80 15.04 -7.80
N ARG A 315 -0.23 14.67 -7.04
CA ARG A 315 -0.06 13.97 -5.77
C ARG A 315 0.22 12.48 -5.95
N SER A 316 -0.28 11.86 -7.02
CA SER A 316 0.04 10.47 -7.36
C SER A 316 1.51 10.31 -7.76
N THR A 317 2.05 11.23 -8.56
CA THR A 317 3.48 11.27 -8.89
C THR A 317 4.34 11.47 -7.65
N LEU A 318 3.99 12.43 -6.79
CA LEU A 318 4.72 12.66 -5.55
C LEU A 318 4.72 11.43 -4.64
N SER A 319 3.55 10.79 -4.47
CA SER A 319 3.41 9.55 -3.71
C SER A 319 4.29 8.45 -4.29
N SER A 320 4.20 8.20 -5.60
CA SER A 320 4.99 7.16 -6.28
C SER A 320 6.49 7.39 -6.13
N THR A 321 6.96 8.64 -6.20
CA THR A 321 8.38 8.99 -5.98
C THR A 321 8.86 8.58 -4.58
N PHE A 322 8.05 8.83 -3.55
CA PHE A 322 8.39 8.37 -2.19
C PHE A 322 8.30 6.84 -2.08
N PHE A 323 7.28 6.22 -2.68
CA PHE A 323 7.13 4.76 -2.62
C PHE A 323 8.26 4.02 -3.33
N ALA A 324 8.70 4.46 -4.51
CA ALA A 324 9.80 3.85 -5.24
C ALA A 324 11.10 3.74 -4.41
N ASN A 325 11.27 4.62 -3.42
CA ASN A 325 12.42 4.62 -2.50
C ASN A 325 12.20 3.78 -1.22
N ASN A 326 11.01 3.21 -1.01
CA ASN A 326 10.69 2.36 0.13
C ASN A 326 11.20 0.91 -0.04
N LEU A 327 12.50 0.75 -0.29
CA LEU A 327 13.17 -0.54 -0.52
C LEU A 327 13.60 -1.22 0.81
N PRO A 328 13.88 -2.54 0.82
CA PRO A 328 14.03 -3.28 2.08
C PRO A 328 15.27 -2.91 2.91
N THR A 329 16.32 -2.37 2.28
CA THR A 329 17.59 -2.10 2.94
C THR A 329 17.48 -0.91 3.90
N ASN A 330 18.23 -0.92 5.01
CA ASN A 330 18.29 0.23 5.92
C ASN A 330 18.76 1.50 5.21
N ARG A 331 19.72 1.38 4.27
CA ARG A 331 20.19 2.51 3.46
C ARG A 331 19.04 3.16 2.69
N SER A 332 18.24 2.37 1.97
CA SER A 332 17.11 2.91 1.23
C SER A 332 16.03 3.52 2.12
N GLN A 333 15.84 2.98 3.34
CA GLN A 333 14.94 3.61 4.31
C GLN A 333 15.45 4.99 4.75
N ILE A 334 16.77 5.17 4.82
CA ILE A 334 17.41 6.47 5.12
C ILE A 334 17.27 7.40 3.94
N ASP A 335 17.53 6.90 2.73
CA ASP A 335 17.36 7.67 1.50
C ASP A 335 15.92 8.17 1.37
N LEU A 336 14.92 7.35 1.68
CA LEU A 336 13.51 7.77 1.74
C LEU A 336 13.27 8.86 2.79
N PHE A 337 13.78 8.69 4.01
CA PHE A 337 13.66 9.69 5.08
C PHE A 337 14.23 11.04 4.67
N LEU A 338 15.43 11.01 4.09
CA LEU A 338 16.12 12.20 3.61
C LEU A 338 15.37 12.83 2.44
N LEU A 339 14.87 12.02 1.49
CA LEU A 339 14.14 12.48 0.31
C LEU A 339 12.91 13.31 0.69
N TYR A 340 12.03 12.78 1.55
CA TYR A 340 10.86 13.57 1.94
C TYR A 340 11.27 14.76 2.82
N SER A 341 12.28 14.62 3.66
CA SER A 341 12.71 15.72 4.54
C SER A 341 13.28 16.88 3.73
N GLN A 342 14.13 16.60 2.74
CA GLN A 342 14.64 17.59 1.79
C GLN A 342 13.51 18.23 0.99
N TYR A 343 12.54 17.44 0.52
CA TYR A 343 11.38 17.96 -0.22
C TYR A 343 10.58 18.99 0.60
N TYR A 344 10.35 18.73 1.90
CA TYR A 344 9.54 19.61 2.74
C TYR A 344 10.34 20.75 3.38
N PHE A 345 11.60 20.53 3.77
CA PHE A 345 12.39 21.53 4.50
C PHE A 345 13.28 22.40 3.61
N GLY A 346 13.57 21.98 2.38
CA GLY A 346 14.51 22.67 1.48
C GLY A 346 14.15 24.12 1.16
N ASN A 347 12.86 24.47 1.19
CA ASN A 347 12.35 25.82 0.90
C ASN A 347 12.03 26.65 2.15
N GLY A 348 12.44 26.19 3.34
CA GLY A 348 12.29 26.93 4.60
C GLY A 348 10.87 26.97 5.18
N LEU A 349 10.74 27.63 6.34
CA LEU A 349 9.52 27.66 7.15
C LEU A 349 8.34 28.36 6.45
N GLU A 350 8.58 29.46 5.75
CA GLU A 350 7.52 30.22 5.08
C GLU A 350 6.75 29.36 4.07
N THR A 351 7.47 28.57 3.27
CA THR A 351 6.87 27.64 2.31
C THR A 351 5.97 26.59 2.99
N LEU A 352 6.29 26.19 4.22
CA LEU A 352 5.47 25.25 5.00
C LEU A 352 4.22 25.93 5.59
N GLU A 353 4.32 27.21 5.98
CA GLU A 353 3.21 27.94 6.61
C GLU A 353 2.17 28.48 5.62
N VAL A 354 2.60 28.88 4.41
CA VAL A 354 1.73 29.55 3.43
C VAL A 354 1.80 28.96 2.01
N GLY A 355 2.80 28.13 1.69
CA GLY A 355 2.99 27.57 0.34
C GLY A 355 2.08 26.38 -0.02
N GLU A 356 2.23 25.85 -1.23
CA GLU A 356 1.44 24.69 -1.73
C GLU A 356 2.06 23.31 -1.44
N THR A 357 3.24 23.29 -0.79
CA THR A 357 3.99 22.06 -0.55
C THR A 357 3.21 21.11 0.37
N LEU A 358 2.67 21.64 1.48
CA LEU A 358 1.80 20.92 2.41
C LEU A 358 0.35 20.86 1.90
N PHE A 359 -0.44 19.92 2.42
CA PHE A 359 -1.86 19.84 2.09
C PHE A 359 -2.66 20.91 2.85
N PHE A 360 -2.29 21.18 4.10
CA PHE A 360 -2.93 22.13 5.00
C PHE A 360 -1.93 23.08 5.71
N PRO A 361 -1.36 24.06 5.01
CA PRO A 361 -0.37 25.00 5.58
C PRO A 361 -0.86 25.74 6.84
N LYS A 362 -2.15 26.15 6.85
CA LYS A 362 -2.77 26.78 8.04
C LYS A 362 -2.81 25.85 9.25
N LEU A 363 -3.03 24.55 9.04
CA LEU A 363 -3.01 23.57 10.13
C LEU A 363 -1.61 23.40 10.71
N PHE A 364 -0.59 23.37 9.83
CA PHE A 364 0.81 23.36 10.23
C PHE A 364 1.13 24.59 11.10
N LYS A 365 0.88 25.80 10.58
CA LYS A 365 1.13 27.07 11.30
C LYS A 365 0.44 27.12 12.66
N ASN A 366 -0.86 26.79 12.71
CA ASN A 366 -1.62 26.78 13.96
C ASN A 366 -1.11 25.75 14.97
N THR A 367 -0.63 24.60 14.49
CA THR A 367 -0.04 23.57 15.36
C THR A 367 1.31 24.04 15.89
N LEU A 368 2.15 24.63 15.04
CA LEU A 368 3.46 25.17 15.42
C LEU A 368 3.33 26.26 16.49
N ASN A 369 2.43 27.22 16.28
CA ASN A 369 2.15 28.30 17.23
C ASN A 369 1.64 27.79 18.59
N LYS A 370 0.92 26.66 18.62
CA LYS A 370 0.46 26.03 19.86
C LYS A 370 1.56 25.26 20.58
N CYS A 371 2.49 24.66 19.84
CA CYS A 371 3.59 23.88 20.42
C CYS A 371 4.71 24.80 20.95
N ASN A 372 5.12 25.81 20.18
CA ASN A 372 6.27 26.67 20.48
C ASN A 372 6.35 27.22 21.92
N PRO A 373 5.26 27.71 22.55
CA PRO A 373 5.32 28.24 23.91
C PRO A 373 5.76 27.23 24.98
N ASN A 374 5.60 25.93 24.71
CA ASN A 374 5.89 24.86 25.66
C ASN A 374 7.20 24.11 25.32
N LEU A 375 7.94 24.54 24.30
CA LEU A 375 9.19 23.90 23.90
C LEU A 375 10.38 24.58 24.59
N ASP A 376 11.35 23.77 25.03
CA ASP A 376 12.65 24.26 25.53
C ASP A 376 13.40 25.07 24.45
N TYR A 377 13.09 24.80 23.19
CA TYR A 377 13.69 25.40 22.00
C TYR A 377 12.59 25.74 20.99
N ALA A 378 12.20 27.01 20.94
CA ALA A 378 11.23 27.51 19.97
C ALA A 378 11.70 27.21 18.53
N ILE A 379 10.74 26.86 17.67
CA ILE A 379 10.99 26.58 16.26
C ILE A 379 10.67 27.83 15.44
N ASP A 380 11.68 28.33 14.74
CA ASP A 380 11.62 29.47 13.84
C ASP A 380 12.23 29.14 12.46
N SER A 381 12.35 30.14 11.58
CA SER A 381 12.95 29.97 10.25
C SER A 381 14.40 29.47 10.31
N ASN A 382 15.17 29.91 11.31
CA ASN A 382 16.54 29.44 11.52
C ASN A 382 16.57 27.97 11.94
N SER A 383 15.62 27.53 12.75
CA SER A 383 15.45 26.15 13.17
C SER A 383 15.24 25.22 11.97
N ILE A 384 14.34 25.57 11.04
CA ILE A 384 14.12 24.78 9.81
C ILE A 384 15.36 24.77 8.93
N ARG A 385 16.05 25.91 8.78
CA ARG A 385 17.32 26.00 8.03
C ARG A 385 18.41 25.11 8.65
N ASN A 386 18.48 25.07 9.98
CA ASN A 386 19.43 24.23 10.72
C ASN A 386 19.10 22.75 10.56
N ILE A 387 17.82 22.38 10.62
CA ILE A 387 17.38 21.01 10.35
C ILE A 387 17.79 20.59 8.94
N ASN A 388 17.52 21.42 7.92
CA ASN A 388 17.89 21.08 6.55
C ASN A 388 19.40 20.90 6.39
N GLY A 389 20.21 21.84 6.89
CA GLY A 389 21.67 21.74 6.84
C GLY A 389 22.24 20.56 7.66
N PHE A 390 21.59 20.19 8.75
CA PHE A 390 21.94 19.01 9.53
C PHE A 390 21.69 17.73 8.71
N LEU A 391 20.53 17.65 8.03
CA LEU A 391 20.16 16.50 7.20
C LEU A 391 21.08 16.33 5.99
N ASP A 392 21.56 17.43 5.41
CA ASP A 392 22.55 17.38 4.33
C ASP A 392 23.86 16.72 4.81
N ILE A 393 24.35 17.07 6.00
CA ILE A 393 25.52 16.42 6.59
C ILE A 393 25.22 14.98 6.99
N PHE A 394 24.02 14.72 7.51
CA PHE A 394 23.56 13.39 7.87
C PHE A 394 23.54 12.44 6.66
N SER A 395 23.24 12.94 5.46
CA SER A 395 23.21 12.15 4.22
C SER A 395 24.54 11.48 3.87
N PHE A 396 25.67 12.07 4.29
CA PHE A 396 27.02 11.52 4.05
C PHE A 396 27.39 10.37 5.00
N LEU A 397 26.50 10.02 5.94
CA LEU A 397 26.72 8.97 6.91
C LEU A 397 26.22 7.65 6.34
N SER A 398 27.16 6.80 5.90
CA SER A 398 26.88 5.56 5.15
C SER A 398 26.76 4.29 6.01
N ASN A 399 26.93 4.36 7.34
CA ASN A 399 26.91 3.17 8.20
C ASN A 399 25.51 2.85 8.76
N THR A 400 24.93 1.75 8.28
CA THR A 400 23.56 1.30 8.57
C THR A 400 23.27 0.95 10.04
N LYS A 401 24.25 0.53 10.85
CA LYS A 401 24.03 0.22 12.28
C LYS A 401 23.89 1.48 13.12
N MET A 402 24.79 2.45 12.93
CA MET A 402 24.82 3.72 13.66
C MET A 402 23.55 4.54 13.48
N ILE A 403 23.00 4.50 12.27
CA ILE A 403 21.80 5.25 11.95
C ILE A 403 20.58 4.70 12.71
N SER A 404 20.52 3.39 12.94
CA SER A 404 19.44 2.83 13.77
C SER A 404 19.46 3.36 15.21
N PHE A 405 20.66 3.59 15.79
CA PHE A 405 20.82 4.19 17.11
C PHE A 405 20.45 5.66 17.12
N PHE A 406 20.94 6.45 16.15
CA PHE A 406 20.55 7.84 15.98
C PHE A 406 19.03 7.97 15.94
N PHE A 407 18.37 7.18 15.10
CA PHE A 407 16.91 7.24 14.98
C PHE A 407 16.19 6.88 16.29
N LYS A 408 16.68 5.85 17.00
CA LYS A 408 16.12 5.46 18.29
C LYS A 408 16.30 6.56 19.35
N LYS A 409 17.46 7.22 19.42
CA LYS A 409 17.77 8.26 20.41
C LYS A 409 17.11 9.60 20.09
N THR A 410 17.06 10.00 18.82
CA THR A 410 16.47 11.27 18.42
C THR A 410 14.95 11.19 18.33
N PHE A 411 14.38 10.14 17.75
CA PHE A 411 12.94 10.06 17.49
C PHE A 411 12.19 9.06 18.39
N GLY A 412 12.89 8.31 19.24
CA GLY A 412 12.30 7.20 20.01
C GLY A 412 11.86 6.01 19.15
N LYS A 413 12.17 5.99 17.85
CA LYS A 413 11.61 5.06 16.86
C LYS A 413 12.66 4.57 15.88
N LYS A 414 12.48 3.35 15.36
CA LYS A 414 13.28 2.86 14.22
C LYS A 414 12.85 3.62 12.96
N ILE A 415 13.78 3.85 12.03
CA ILE A 415 13.50 4.56 10.77
C ILE A 415 12.35 3.95 9.96
N LYS A 416 12.29 2.62 9.89
CA LYS A 416 11.17 1.91 9.24
C LYS A 416 9.83 2.29 9.85
N VAL A 417 9.75 2.51 11.17
CA VAL A 417 8.50 2.92 11.82
C VAL A 417 8.11 4.34 11.40
N LEU A 418 9.06 5.28 11.41
CA LEU A 418 8.82 6.66 10.97
C LEU A 418 8.38 6.75 9.52
N ASN A 419 9.06 6.05 8.60
CA ASN A 419 8.68 6.05 7.17
C ASN A 419 7.27 5.49 6.94
N ASN A 420 6.83 4.56 7.78
CA ASN A 420 5.47 4.03 7.68
C ASN A 420 4.43 4.99 8.26
N GLU A 421 4.73 5.68 9.36
CA GLU A 421 3.88 6.77 9.86
C GLU A 421 3.80 7.93 8.87
N PHE A 422 4.90 8.22 8.17
CA PHE A 422 4.93 9.18 7.07
C PHE A 422 3.85 8.83 6.02
N PHE A 423 3.87 7.61 5.46
CA PHE A 423 2.88 7.22 4.44
C PHE A 423 1.43 7.27 4.96
N GLN A 424 1.19 6.81 6.19
CA GLN A 424 -0.15 6.84 6.78
C GLN A 424 -0.69 8.26 6.94
N THR A 425 0.13 9.17 7.46
CA THR A 425 -0.26 10.56 7.71
C THR A 425 -0.33 11.36 6.40
N PHE A 426 0.58 11.10 5.45
CA PHE A 426 0.55 11.65 4.09
C PHE A 426 -0.76 11.31 3.39
N PHE A 427 -1.16 10.03 3.38
CA PHE A 427 -2.41 9.60 2.74
C PHE A 427 -3.64 10.12 3.45
N LYS A 428 -3.62 10.23 4.78
CA LYS A 428 -4.68 10.92 5.53
C LYS A 428 -4.84 12.36 5.05
N SER A 429 -3.77 13.15 5.01
CA SER A 429 -3.85 14.55 4.58
C SER A 429 -4.22 14.68 3.10
N LEU A 430 -3.68 13.83 2.22
CA LEU A 430 -4.04 13.79 0.80
C LEU A 430 -5.54 13.60 0.59
N ASN A 431 -6.12 12.60 1.27
CA ASN A 431 -7.54 12.28 1.12
C ASN A 431 -8.43 13.37 1.70
N ASN A 432 -8.09 13.92 2.87
CA ASN A 432 -8.84 15.04 3.45
C ASN A 432 -8.76 16.29 2.58
N LYS A 433 -7.61 16.57 1.95
CA LYS A 433 -7.46 17.71 1.06
C LYS A 433 -8.27 17.53 -0.22
N LEU A 434 -8.41 16.29 -0.72
CA LEU A 434 -9.34 15.99 -1.81
C LEU A 434 -10.79 16.36 -1.43
N PHE A 435 -11.27 15.96 -0.24
CA PHE A 435 -12.61 16.37 0.23
C PHE A 435 -12.75 17.89 0.34
N SER A 436 -11.73 18.60 0.84
CA SER A 436 -11.72 20.07 0.87
C SER A 436 -11.88 20.66 -0.52
N ILE A 437 -11.11 20.17 -1.51
CA ILE A 437 -11.18 20.63 -2.90
C ILE A 437 -12.57 20.37 -3.49
N ILE A 438 -13.13 19.17 -3.27
CA ILE A 438 -14.49 18.83 -3.72
C ILE A 438 -15.52 19.81 -3.14
N ASN A 439 -15.42 20.13 -1.85
CA ASN A 439 -16.32 21.09 -1.20
C ASN A 439 -16.13 22.52 -1.72
N GLU A 440 -14.90 22.94 -1.97
CA GLU A 440 -14.57 24.25 -2.56
C GLU A 440 -15.11 24.39 -3.98
N GLU A 441 -14.98 23.36 -4.82
CA GLU A 441 -15.52 23.36 -6.18
C GLU A 441 -17.06 23.29 -6.18
N ASN A 442 -17.67 22.52 -5.25
CA ASN A 442 -19.12 22.50 -5.09
C ASN A 442 -19.71 23.89 -4.76
N LYS A 443 -19.01 24.71 -3.97
CA LYS A 443 -19.42 26.10 -3.69
C LYS A 443 -19.37 27.01 -4.93
N LYS A 444 -18.52 26.71 -5.91
CA LYS A 444 -18.42 27.47 -7.17
C LYS A 444 -19.47 27.02 -8.18
N ILE A 445 -19.86 25.74 -8.10
CA ILE A 445 -20.84 25.13 -9.00
C ILE A 445 -22.28 25.45 -8.55
N SER A 446 -22.50 25.65 -7.25
CA SER A 446 -23.83 25.91 -6.66
C SER A 446 -24.53 27.16 -7.17
N ASP A 447 -23.81 28.05 -7.85
CA ASP A 447 -24.39 29.26 -8.48
C ASP A 447 -25.24 28.91 -9.72
N ASN A 448 -25.18 27.67 -10.22
CA ASN A 448 -26.01 27.16 -11.31
C ASN A 448 -26.86 25.97 -10.85
N THR A 449 -28.18 26.17 -10.74
CA THR A 449 -29.16 25.20 -10.20
C THR A 449 -29.27 23.91 -11.01
N SER A 450 -28.78 23.89 -12.25
CA SER A 450 -28.76 22.70 -13.12
C SER A 450 -27.63 21.71 -12.80
N ASN A 451 -26.61 22.12 -12.04
CA ASN A 451 -25.45 21.28 -11.79
C ASN A 451 -25.61 20.42 -10.53
N GLU A 452 -25.62 19.09 -10.71
CA GLU A 452 -25.49 18.16 -9.59
C GLU A 452 -24.16 18.34 -8.84
N LYS A 453 -24.21 18.22 -7.50
CA LYS A 453 -23.05 18.28 -6.62
C LYS A 453 -22.04 17.18 -6.94
N LEU A 454 -20.76 17.54 -6.90
CA LEU A 454 -19.63 16.62 -6.95
C LEU A 454 -19.56 15.85 -5.63
N THR A 455 -20.08 14.63 -5.59
CA THR A 455 -19.86 13.70 -4.47
C THR A 455 -18.54 12.95 -4.65
N PHE A 456 -18.01 12.33 -3.58
CA PHE A 456 -16.80 11.51 -3.71
C PHE A 456 -16.98 10.37 -4.71
N SER A 457 -18.12 9.69 -4.69
CA SER A 457 -18.41 8.61 -5.63
C SER A 457 -18.50 9.09 -7.08
N PHE A 458 -19.11 10.25 -7.30
CA PHE A 458 -19.14 10.93 -8.60
C PHE A 458 -17.72 11.19 -9.11
N ILE A 459 -16.86 11.78 -8.27
CA ILE A 459 -15.47 12.07 -8.63
C ILE A 459 -14.69 10.80 -8.96
N VAL A 460 -14.73 9.76 -8.12
CA VAL A 460 -14.00 8.51 -8.38
C VAL A 460 -14.46 7.87 -9.69
N ASN A 461 -15.77 7.85 -9.97
CA ASN A 461 -16.31 7.33 -11.24
C ASN A 461 -15.76 8.11 -12.44
N HIS A 462 -15.79 9.45 -12.40
CA HIS A 462 -15.24 10.27 -13.48
C HIS A 462 -13.74 10.06 -13.66
N ILE A 463 -12.97 9.96 -12.59
CA ILE A 463 -11.52 9.71 -12.69
C ILE A 463 -11.24 8.33 -13.31
N CYS A 464 -11.97 7.28 -12.90
CA CYS A 464 -11.84 5.96 -13.51
C CYS A 464 -12.12 6.00 -15.01
N ARG A 465 -13.18 6.70 -15.44
CA ARG A 465 -13.51 6.87 -16.87
C ARG A 465 -12.48 7.71 -17.63
N MET A 466 -11.92 8.74 -17.01
CA MET A 466 -10.82 9.51 -17.61
C MET A 466 -9.58 8.64 -17.82
N LEU A 467 -9.22 7.80 -16.85
CA LEU A 467 -8.13 6.84 -16.99
C LEU A 467 -8.42 5.82 -18.09
N TYR A 468 -9.66 5.31 -18.19
CA TYR A 468 -10.07 4.46 -19.31
C TYR A 468 -9.80 5.10 -20.67
N VAL A 469 -10.23 6.36 -20.85
CA VAL A 469 -10.05 7.10 -22.11
C VAL A 469 -8.57 7.32 -22.42
N LEU A 470 -7.74 7.62 -21.40
CA LEU A 470 -6.29 7.72 -21.59
C LEU A 470 -5.68 6.38 -22.03
N ILE A 471 -6.07 5.28 -21.39
CA ILE A 471 -5.59 3.93 -21.74
C ILE A 471 -6.01 3.58 -23.16
N ASP A 472 -7.29 3.73 -23.48
CA ASP A 472 -7.87 3.40 -24.79
C ASP A 472 -7.24 4.22 -25.91
N LYS A 473 -7.05 5.53 -25.70
CA LYS A 473 -6.50 6.42 -26.73
C LYS A 473 -5.01 6.15 -27.01
N ILE A 474 -4.23 5.91 -25.96
CA ILE A 474 -2.76 5.97 -26.03
C ILE A 474 -2.15 4.59 -26.14
N PHE A 475 -2.69 3.60 -25.43
CA PHE A 475 -2.07 2.27 -25.31
C PHE A 475 -2.76 1.23 -26.20
N LEU A 476 -4.00 1.46 -26.64
CA LEU A 476 -4.77 0.49 -27.42
C LEU A 476 -4.92 0.90 -28.89
N LYS A 477 -4.57 -0.02 -29.78
CA LYS A 477 -4.76 -0.01 -31.24
C LYS A 477 -5.04 -1.45 -31.71
N ASP A 478 -5.25 -1.65 -33.00
CA ASP A 478 -5.50 -2.98 -33.58
C ASP A 478 -4.33 -3.93 -33.36
N ASN A 479 -3.10 -3.40 -33.32
CA ASN A 479 -1.91 -4.14 -32.90
C ASN A 479 -1.00 -3.23 -32.05
N PRO A 480 -0.14 -3.82 -31.19
CA PRO A 480 0.70 -3.04 -30.28
C PRO A 480 1.82 -2.27 -31.00
N GLU A 481 2.22 -2.69 -32.20
CA GLU A 481 3.16 -1.95 -33.04
C GLU A 481 2.59 -0.59 -33.46
N ASP A 482 1.31 -0.51 -33.83
CA ASP A 482 0.63 0.74 -34.15
C ASP A 482 0.50 1.65 -32.93
N ALA A 483 0.24 1.06 -31.75
CA ALA A 483 0.21 1.82 -30.50
C ALA A 483 1.57 2.42 -30.16
N SER A 484 2.70 1.84 -30.63
CA SER A 484 4.03 2.41 -30.42
C SER A 484 4.18 3.81 -31.00
N HIS A 485 3.51 4.11 -32.10
CA HIS A 485 3.56 5.42 -32.75
C HIS A 485 2.91 6.54 -31.94
N ASN A 486 2.18 6.21 -30.86
CA ASN A 486 1.68 7.20 -29.91
C ASN A 486 2.77 7.72 -28.96
N PHE A 487 3.96 7.11 -28.93
CA PHE A 487 5.03 7.43 -27.99
C PHE A 487 6.22 8.15 -28.63
N ASN A 488 6.91 8.98 -27.86
CA ASN A 488 8.07 9.75 -28.33
C ASN A 488 9.28 8.85 -28.67
N ASP A 489 9.39 7.67 -28.04
CA ASP A 489 10.46 6.69 -28.27
C ASP A 489 9.90 5.30 -28.66
N PRO A 490 9.37 5.16 -29.90
CA PRO A 490 8.73 3.93 -30.37
C PRO A 490 9.72 2.79 -30.67
N ARG A 491 11.02 3.10 -30.82
CA ARG A 491 12.07 2.14 -31.18
C ARG A 491 12.90 1.67 -29.99
N GLY A 492 12.89 2.40 -28.89
CA GLY A 492 13.56 2.06 -27.64
C GLY A 492 12.59 1.57 -26.59
N ARG A 493 12.17 2.47 -25.69
CA ARG A 493 11.35 2.14 -24.52
C ARG A 493 9.97 1.59 -24.88
N TYR A 494 9.32 2.12 -25.93
CA TYR A 494 7.93 1.86 -26.27
C TYR A 494 7.74 1.02 -27.55
N ILE A 495 8.56 -0.01 -27.75
CA ILE A 495 8.30 -1.03 -28.79
C ILE A 495 6.99 -1.80 -28.51
N GLY A 496 6.37 -2.37 -29.55
CA GLY A 496 5.07 -3.06 -29.45
C GLY A 496 5.00 -4.10 -28.33
N GLN A 497 6.02 -4.97 -28.20
CA GLN A 497 6.06 -5.96 -27.12
C GLN A 497 6.07 -5.35 -25.72
N ASN A 498 6.74 -4.21 -25.53
CA ASN A 498 6.75 -3.52 -24.24
C ASN A 498 5.39 -2.86 -23.96
N ILE A 499 4.72 -2.31 -24.97
CA ILE A 499 3.36 -1.74 -24.82
C ILE A 499 2.38 -2.83 -24.43
N ALA A 500 2.40 -3.96 -25.14
CA ALA A 500 1.58 -5.11 -24.80
C ALA A 500 1.82 -5.54 -23.34
N LEU A 501 3.09 -5.61 -22.92
CA LEU A 501 3.44 -5.90 -21.54
C LEU A 501 2.90 -4.85 -20.56
N ARG A 502 3.00 -3.54 -20.86
CA ARG A 502 2.46 -2.48 -20.00
C ARG A 502 0.94 -2.57 -19.84
N VAL A 503 0.23 -2.94 -20.90
CA VAL A 503 -1.23 -3.19 -20.83
C VAL A 503 -1.52 -4.41 -19.97
N LEU A 504 -0.74 -5.49 -20.11
CA LEU A 504 -0.89 -6.68 -19.26
C LEU A 504 -0.60 -6.38 -17.78
N GLU A 505 0.38 -5.52 -17.50
CA GLU A 505 0.75 -5.09 -16.14
C GLU A 505 -0.35 -4.31 -15.42
N LEU A 506 -1.27 -3.65 -16.14
CA LEU A 506 -2.46 -3.02 -15.53
C LEU A 506 -3.21 -4.01 -14.64
N PHE A 507 -3.31 -5.27 -15.08
CA PHE A 507 -4.04 -6.32 -14.37
C PHE A 507 -3.31 -6.86 -13.13
N LEU A 508 -2.02 -6.53 -12.95
CA LEU A 508 -1.27 -6.88 -11.74
C LEU A 508 -1.64 -5.96 -10.56
N PHE A 509 -2.07 -4.73 -10.83
CA PHE A 509 -2.52 -3.80 -9.78
C PHE A 509 -3.74 -4.31 -9.00
N GLN A 510 -4.48 -5.30 -9.51
CA GLN A 510 -5.56 -5.96 -8.77
C GLN A 510 -5.06 -6.79 -7.57
N ASP A 511 -3.76 -7.13 -7.51
CA ASP A 511 -3.14 -7.83 -6.37
C ASP A 511 -2.00 -7.03 -5.73
N MET A 512 -1.33 -6.15 -6.50
CA MET A 512 -0.22 -5.31 -6.06
C MET A 512 -0.52 -3.84 -6.43
N ASN A 513 -1.46 -3.21 -5.73
CA ASN A 513 -1.94 -1.86 -6.03
C ASN A 513 -1.03 -0.72 -5.54
N PHE A 514 0.23 -1.02 -5.26
CA PHE A 514 1.29 -0.07 -4.94
C PHE A 514 2.24 0.08 -6.13
N SER A 515 3.11 1.10 -6.09
CA SER A 515 4.10 1.41 -7.14
C SER A 515 4.78 0.19 -7.76
N ASP A 516 4.84 0.16 -9.09
CA ASP A 516 5.43 -0.93 -9.89
C ASP A 516 6.93 -1.10 -9.65
N ASP A 517 7.62 -0.02 -9.25
CA ASP A 517 9.03 -0.05 -8.85
C ASP A 517 9.30 -1.00 -7.67
N LEU A 518 8.30 -1.26 -6.84
CA LEU A 518 8.43 -2.12 -5.66
C LEU A 518 8.06 -3.58 -5.92
N TRP A 519 7.39 -3.89 -7.04
CA TRP A 519 6.87 -5.24 -7.31
C TRP A 519 7.96 -6.30 -7.32
N THR A 520 9.14 -5.97 -7.89
CA THR A 520 10.31 -6.86 -7.93
C THR A 520 10.74 -7.27 -6.53
N ASN A 521 11.04 -6.29 -5.66
CA ASN A 521 11.47 -6.54 -4.29
C ASN A 521 10.36 -7.23 -3.47
N PHE A 522 9.10 -6.84 -3.68
CA PHE A 522 7.96 -7.47 -3.02
C PHE A 522 7.84 -8.95 -3.37
N MET A 523 7.87 -9.33 -4.65
CA MET A 523 7.75 -10.73 -5.07
C MET A 523 8.93 -11.60 -4.66
N ILE A 524 10.15 -11.07 -4.72
CA ILE A 524 11.34 -11.77 -4.21
C ILE A 524 11.22 -12.02 -2.70
N SER A 525 10.74 -11.02 -1.95
CA SER A 525 10.48 -11.13 -0.51
C SER A 525 9.36 -12.10 -0.18
N TRP A 526 8.27 -12.08 -0.96
CA TRP A 526 7.16 -13.02 -0.83
C TRP A 526 7.59 -14.48 -0.99
N LYS A 527 8.58 -14.72 -1.85
CA LYS A 527 9.16 -16.04 -2.13
C LYS A 527 10.52 -16.26 -1.44
N LYS A 528 10.84 -15.51 -0.37
CA LYS A 528 12.14 -15.51 0.31
C LYS A 528 12.71 -16.92 0.51
N ASP A 529 11.99 -17.83 1.15
CA ASP A 529 12.50 -19.18 1.44
C ASP A 529 12.90 -19.95 0.18
N SER A 530 12.10 -19.85 -0.89
CA SER A 530 12.40 -20.49 -2.17
C SER A 530 13.64 -19.86 -2.84
N VAL A 531 13.79 -18.54 -2.73
CA VAL A 531 14.93 -17.80 -3.28
C VAL A 531 16.20 -18.15 -2.51
N VAL A 532 16.15 -18.12 -1.17
CA VAL A 532 17.28 -18.49 -0.29
C VAL A 532 17.69 -19.94 -0.53
N LYS A 533 16.75 -20.88 -0.58
CA LYS A 533 17.03 -22.28 -0.90
C LYS A 533 17.69 -22.42 -2.27
N LYS A 534 17.30 -21.61 -3.25
CA LYS A 534 17.90 -21.62 -4.59
C LYS A 534 19.32 -21.05 -4.60
N LEU A 535 19.58 -19.95 -3.89
CA LEU A 535 20.91 -19.36 -3.76
C LEU A 535 21.88 -20.30 -3.01
N ASN A 536 21.43 -20.92 -1.92
CA ASN A 536 22.23 -21.88 -1.16
C ASN A 536 22.65 -23.09 -2.00
N LYS A 537 21.83 -23.53 -2.96
CA LYS A 537 22.19 -24.61 -3.91
C LYS A 537 23.40 -24.27 -4.78
N TYR A 538 23.73 -23.00 -4.92
CA TYR A 538 24.88 -22.52 -5.68
C TYR A 538 25.98 -21.93 -4.77
N GLY A 539 25.95 -22.23 -3.46
CA GLY A 539 26.94 -21.73 -2.51
C GLY A 539 26.79 -20.25 -2.14
N ILE A 540 25.73 -19.58 -2.60
CA ILE A 540 25.52 -18.14 -2.36
C ILE A 540 24.74 -17.94 -1.06
N LYS A 541 25.36 -17.27 -0.07
CA LYS A 541 24.68 -16.88 1.17
C LYS A 541 23.88 -15.60 0.96
N ALA A 542 22.55 -15.70 0.98
CA ALA A 542 21.67 -14.56 0.84
C ALA A 542 21.63 -13.69 2.12
N SER A 543 21.90 -12.39 1.99
CA SER A 543 21.67 -11.45 3.09
C SER A 543 20.17 -11.21 3.30
N ASN A 544 19.75 -11.09 4.57
CA ASN A 544 18.37 -10.67 4.90
C ASN A 544 18.03 -9.27 4.37
N SER A 545 19.03 -8.41 4.10
CA SER A 545 18.82 -7.05 3.58
C SER A 545 18.19 -7.02 2.17
N TYR A 546 18.25 -8.12 1.41
CA TYR A 546 17.61 -8.18 0.09
C TYR A 546 16.09 -8.30 0.15
N PHE A 547 15.53 -8.60 1.32
CA PHE A 547 14.13 -8.94 1.48
C PHE A 547 13.44 -7.97 2.43
N TYR A 548 12.19 -7.63 2.13
CA TYR A 548 11.29 -7.01 3.09
C TYR A 548 11.05 -7.96 4.25
N ASP A 549 10.98 -7.41 5.45
CA ASP A 549 10.48 -8.16 6.60
C ASP A 549 8.95 -8.33 6.52
N SER A 550 8.42 -9.25 7.33
CA SER A 550 6.97 -9.55 7.34
C SER A 550 6.13 -8.30 7.61
N ASN A 551 6.57 -7.43 8.52
CA ASN A 551 5.87 -6.21 8.86
C ASN A 551 5.81 -5.23 7.67
N GLN A 552 6.90 -5.05 6.94
CA GLN A 552 6.92 -4.24 5.72
C GLN A 552 5.97 -4.82 4.65
N MET A 553 5.98 -6.14 4.45
CA MET A 553 5.08 -6.81 3.49
C MET A 553 3.61 -6.62 3.85
N ILE A 554 3.26 -6.78 5.12
CA ILE A 554 1.90 -6.56 5.62
C ILE A 554 1.51 -5.09 5.44
N ARG A 555 2.41 -4.14 5.69
CA ARG A 555 2.13 -2.71 5.54
C ARG A 555 1.80 -2.32 4.10
N PHE A 556 2.47 -2.88 3.09
CA PHE A 556 2.08 -2.67 1.70
C PHE A 556 0.65 -3.13 1.42
N LEU A 557 0.26 -4.28 1.97
CA LEU A 557 -1.09 -4.79 1.83
C LEU A 557 -2.10 -3.92 2.59
N THR A 558 -1.74 -3.38 3.75
CA THR A 558 -2.71 -2.68 4.61
C THR A 558 -2.90 -1.23 4.21
N ILE A 559 -1.83 -0.50 3.85
CA ILE A 559 -1.89 0.96 3.58
C ILE A 559 -2.86 1.28 2.44
N TYR A 560 -2.90 0.44 1.40
CA TYR A 560 -3.71 0.69 0.20
C TYR A 560 -5.09 0.04 0.24
N ASN A 561 -5.23 -1.08 0.95
CA ASN A 561 -6.45 -1.88 0.92
C ASN A 561 -7.33 -1.67 2.15
N PHE A 562 -6.75 -1.23 3.26
CA PHE A 562 -7.43 -1.07 4.54
C PHE A 562 -7.26 0.38 5.02
N GLN A 563 -8.34 1.03 5.44
CA GLN A 563 -8.27 2.43 5.89
C GLN A 563 -7.71 2.54 7.32
N SER A 564 -6.49 2.01 7.55
CA SER A 564 -5.86 1.89 8.87
C SER A 564 -5.32 3.22 9.43
N PHE A 565 -5.54 4.34 8.75
CA PHE A 565 -4.96 5.64 9.09
C PHE A 565 -5.99 6.70 9.49
N SER A 566 -7.27 6.37 9.61
CA SER A 566 -8.32 7.29 10.10
C SER A 566 -7.94 7.95 11.43
N ASN A 567 -7.36 7.19 12.35
CA ASN A 567 -6.99 7.66 13.70
C ASN A 567 -5.59 8.28 13.79
N LYS A 568 -4.85 8.38 12.68
CA LYS A 568 -3.50 8.98 12.67
C LYS A 568 -3.58 10.50 12.69
N ASP A 569 -2.52 11.17 13.13
CA ASP A 569 -2.44 12.63 13.01
C ASP A 569 -2.46 13.06 11.53
N PHE A 570 -2.86 14.29 11.25
CA PHE A 570 -2.61 14.90 9.93
C PHE A 570 -1.11 14.98 9.69
N PHE A 571 -0.67 14.83 8.44
CA PHE A 571 0.74 14.93 8.03
C PHE A 571 1.42 16.17 8.61
N GLU A 572 0.73 17.31 8.58
CA GLU A 572 1.21 18.60 9.08
C GLU A 572 1.53 18.57 10.58
N LYS A 573 0.69 17.89 11.39
CA LYS A 573 0.93 17.73 12.82
C LYS A 573 2.04 16.73 13.09
N TRP A 574 2.04 15.62 12.34
CA TRP A 574 3.05 14.58 12.47
C TRP A 574 4.44 15.12 12.13
N LEU A 575 4.57 15.93 11.08
CA LEU A 575 5.82 16.56 10.67
C LEU A 575 6.41 17.39 11.80
N ILE A 576 5.58 18.18 12.50
CA ILE A 576 6.02 18.98 13.65
C ILE A 576 6.44 18.09 14.81
N LYS A 577 5.54 17.22 15.28
CA LYS A 577 5.74 16.43 16.50
C LYS A 577 6.80 15.35 16.37
N SER A 578 6.88 14.71 15.22
CA SER A 578 7.68 13.49 15.03
C SER A 578 8.99 13.75 14.31
N ILE A 579 9.13 14.88 13.59
CA ILE A 579 10.34 15.19 12.82
C ILE A 579 10.98 16.50 13.28
N ILE A 580 10.26 17.63 13.20
CA ILE A 580 10.84 18.96 13.44
C ILE A 580 11.25 19.13 14.91
N ILE A 581 10.34 18.88 15.87
CA ILE A 581 10.63 19.03 17.30
C ILE A 581 11.83 18.15 17.70
N PRO A 582 11.86 16.83 17.43
CA PRO A 582 12.95 16.00 17.90
C PRO A 582 14.32 16.36 17.30
N ILE A 583 14.38 16.76 16.03
CA ILE A 583 15.64 17.20 15.42
C ILE A 583 16.07 18.56 15.98
N ASN A 584 15.13 19.50 16.15
CA ASN A 584 15.45 20.82 16.70
C ASN A 584 15.97 20.73 18.14
N GLU A 585 15.34 19.90 18.97
CA GLU A 585 15.77 19.61 20.33
C GLU A 585 17.16 18.99 20.35
N PHE A 586 17.42 17.98 19.51
CA PHE A 586 18.75 17.37 19.40
C PHE A 586 19.81 18.42 19.02
N ILE A 587 19.56 19.19 17.96
CA ILE A 587 20.49 20.21 17.47
C ILE A 587 20.80 21.25 18.56
N SER A 588 19.75 21.74 19.21
CA SER A 588 19.86 22.83 20.17
C SER A 588 20.42 22.38 21.52
N ARG A 589 20.11 21.15 21.95
CA ARG A 589 20.70 20.54 23.16
C ARG A 589 22.21 20.38 23.03
N VAL A 590 22.70 19.91 21.88
CA VAL A 590 24.15 19.85 21.62
C VAL A 590 24.75 21.25 21.67
N LYS A 591 24.14 22.23 20.98
CA LYS A 591 24.64 23.62 20.94
C LYS A 591 24.69 24.29 22.32
N LYS A 592 23.71 24.06 23.19
CA LYS A 592 23.70 24.64 24.56
C LYS A 592 24.60 23.90 25.54
N SER A 593 24.99 22.66 25.25
CA SER A 593 25.82 21.85 26.15
C SER A 593 27.32 22.12 25.98
N VAL A 594 27.74 22.76 24.88
CA VAL A 594 29.14 23.16 24.62
C VAL A 594 29.42 24.56 25.17
N LYS A 595 30.62 24.76 25.72
CA LYS A 595 31.15 26.06 26.10
C LYS A 595 31.60 26.86 24.87
N ASP A 596 32.28 26.20 23.93
CA ASP A 596 32.67 26.79 22.65
C ASP A 596 32.07 26.00 21.47
N PRO A 597 31.11 26.58 20.72
CA PRO A 597 30.54 25.95 19.53
C PRO A 597 31.56 25.65 18.43
N ASN A 598 32.75 26.25 18.45
CA ASN A 598 33.83 25.97 17.50
C ASN A 598 34.76 24.84 17.97
N ASN A 599 34.64 24.41 19.23
CA ASN A 599 35.43 23.32 19.78
C ASN A 599 34.88 21.96 19.33
N LYS A 600 35.46 21.44 18.25
CA LYS A 600 35.10 20.15 17.67
C LYS A 600 35.24 18.98 18.66
N ILE A 601 36.21 19.03 19.57
CA ILE A 601 36.43 17.96 20.56
C ILE A 601 35.28 17.96 21.56
N GLU A 602 34.92 19.13 22.07
CA GLU A 602 33.80 19.30 23.01
C GLU A 602 32.46 18.88 22.37
N LEU A 603 32.19 19.32 21.13
CA LEU A 603 31.03 18.88 20.35
C LEU A 603 30.98 17.37 20.21
N TYR A 604 32.10 16.75 19.81
CA TYR A 604 32.20 15.31 19.67
C TYR A 604 31.90 14.58 20.99
N GLU A 605 32.48 15.03 22.11
CA GLU A 605 32.28 14.41 23.43
C GLU A 605 30.83 14.47 23.88
N ILE A 606 30.15 15.60 23.66
CA ILE A 606 28.74 15.76 24.00
C ILE A 606 27.84 14.90 23.12
N ILE A 607 28.05 14.90 21.80
CA ILE A 607 27.27 14.07 20.88
C ILE A 607 27.48 12.60 21.23
N ASN A 608 28.72 12.20 21.51
CA ASN A 608 29.04 10.84 21.93
C ASN A 608 28.35 10.49 23.25
N LYS A 609 28.36 11.37 24.25
CA LYS A 609 27.65 11.17 25.52
C LYS A 609 26.16 10.95 25.29
N ILE A 610 25.51 11.80 24.48
CA ILE A 610 24.07 11.71 24.20
C ILE A 610 23.72 10.41 23.47
N LEU A 611 24.53 10.00 22.48
CA LEU A 611 24.22 8.83 21.65
C LEU A 611 24.63 7.50 22.30
N THR A 612 25.63 7.49 23.18
CA THR A 612 26.10 6.29 23.89
C THR A 612 25.47 6.09 25.27
N GLU A 613 24.68 7.07 25.75
CA GLU A 613 23.93 6.95 26.99
C GLU A 613 23.15 5.62 27.01
N GLU A 614 23.37 4.80 28.05
CA GLU A 614 22.73 3.48 28.24
C GLU A 614 23.24 2.33 27.35
N ILE A 615 24.25 2.53 26.50
CA ILE A 615 24.86 1.45 25.71
C ILE A 615 25.95 0.77 26.54
N LYS A 616 25.89 -0.57 26.62
CA LYS A 616 26.86 -1.39 27.39
C LYS A 616 27.89 -2.11 26.50
N ASP A 617 27.64 -2.23 25.20
CA ASP A 617 28.53 -2.92 24.27
C ASP A 617 29.67 -1.99 23.81
N GLN A 618 30.91 -2.36 24.16
CA GLN A 618 32.11 -1.56 23.86
C GLN A 618 32.43 -1.48 22.36
N SER A 619 32.05 -2.49 21.57
CA SER A 619 32.22 -2.48 20.11
C SER A 619 31.26 -1.49 19.45
N GLU A 620 30.02 -1.40 19.95
CA GLU A 620 29.04 -0.42 19.50
C GLU A 620 29.46 1.00 19.85
N ILE A 621 29.98 1.23 21.06
CA ILE A 621 30.48 2.53 21.51
C ILE A 621 31.61 3.03 20.58
N ASN A 622 32.56 2.17 20.20
CA ASN A 622 33.68 2.58 19.35
C ASN A 622 33.25 2.97 17.93
N GLU A 623 32.25 2.30 17.36
CA GLU A 623 31.69 2.69 16.05
C GLU A 623 30.88 3.99 16.14
N ILE A 624 30.15 4.23 17.24
CA ILE A 624 29.39 5.48 17.47
C ILE A 624 30.34 6.68 17.53
N LYS A 625 31.51 6.54 18.13
CA LYS A 625 32.52 7.61 18.18
C LYS A 625 32.91 8.12 16.79
N LEU A 626 33.13 7.23 15.81
CA LEU A 626 33.44 7.63 14.43
C LEU A 626 32.28 8.40 13.75
N PHE A 627 31.04 8.04 14.08
CA PHE A 627 29.84 8.72 13.60
C PHE A 627 29.71 10.13 14.22
N CYS A 628 29.92 10.25 15.54
CA CYS A 628 29.90 11.52 16.27
C CYS A 628 30.93 12.52 15.72
N GLN A 629 32.13 12.05 15.37
CA GLN A 629 33.18 12.91 14.80
C GLN A 629 32.79 13.54 13.45
N LYS A 630 32.02 12.82 12.63
CA LYS A 630 31.54 13.33 11.34
C LYS A 630 30.39 14.32 11.52
N ILE A 631 29.44 14.01 12.40
CA ILE A 631 28.29 14.88 12.69
C ILE A 631 28.73 16.18 13.38
N ALA A 632 29.74 16.15 14.25
CA ALA A 632 30.27 17.34 14.91
C ALA A 632 30.67 18.45 13.93
N ASN A 633 31.01 18.14 12.68
CA ASN A 633 31.31 19.13 11.65
C ASN A 633 30.11 20.06 11.35
N PHE A 634 28.86 19.64 11.58
CA PHE A 634 27.68 20.47 11.36
C PHE A 634 27.73 21.79 12.14
N TRP A 635 28.11 21.73 13.41
CA TRP A 635 28.21 22.94 14.25
C TRP A 635 29.47 23.75 13.96
N LYS A 636 30.52 23.16 13.37
CA LYS A 636 31.75 23.87 12.97
C LYS A 636 31.57 24.69 11.69
N ILE A 637 30.79 24.18 10.73
CA ILE A 637 30.68 24.76 9.38
C ILE A 637 29.83 26.05 9.35
N LYS A 638 29.29 26.48 10.50
CA LYS A 638 28.27 27.54 10.54
C LYS A 638 28.48 28.57 11.66
N GLU A 639 29.20 29.65 11.38
CA GLU A 639 28.73 30.99 11.78
C GLU A 639 27.48 31.29 10.94
N PHE A 640 26.29 31.31 11.54
CA PHE A 640 25.02 31.60 10.86
C PHE A 640 24.07 32.39 11.74
#